data_AF-A0A374P2M1-F1
#
_entry.id   AF-A0A374P2M1-F1
#
_cell.length_a   1.000
_cell.length_b   1.000
_cell.length_c   1.000
_cell.angle_alpha   90.00
_cell.angle_beta   90.00
_cell.angle_gamma   90.00
#
_symmetry.space_group_name_H-M   'P 1'
#
loop_
_entity.id
_entity.type
_entity.pdbx_description
1 polymer ?
#
loop_
_entity_poly.entity_id
_entity_poly.type
_entity_poly.pdbx_seq_one_letter_code
_entity_poly.pdbx_strand_id
1 'polypeptide(L)'
;MKNRNYNGLIKLTAAVLTASIALTACAAPGTEGINSSIAADIITSEGQETASDSPTAGQAADYLMQAAGKYGRASERSDVLAGFQEEEAVTWIQLLVLAGRAFGELPAPEGAAKLMASPSVNLSSVPEWAKAELQNLANGGILAPSDLGQAEQTEISAEQNTSVDTEKPATMKDLENLTSRFHARFGTSLNDDFYHTVNKELFDRLEIPEGEMFAGGASTVTANTNRQLHELILELTESGNEYPTGSSEQKIRDLYLSVLDTELRNREGIKPLEKYFSAVDNARDYSELNAAIALAVNELGNSGNGLFPMIAVADTEDSSRYIMQLLTMPANLSLEDYNNEDSEVLKEYRESIIRQLTVAGDSLQEAERLANAIIQMERELAGQTIDPEELGDLQRKPKRYTPECLDALMPQARPSELLTAIGLSPDVVMQAFDEKQFEAFAGWFTPENLELFKAYQKMALLTGFSGYLSEELAFEFYYGQAADSDAANSAVQMFLSEELGELYVERYFSSESKAGIEEMAGMMIDVFKDRIRRLDWMEVNTKQEALKKLDNITILIGYPDEWQKTDVTIKSRLDGGSYFDNAAAVSAWQWKQMVERLKKPVDSRRFPLAAYTVNAAASRNTNTIIFPAGILQAPFYDPNASFEENLGAIGTTIAHEITHMFDDGGAQYDAAGNIRNWWSEHDNTYFKELCRKAEAYYDGYEALPGISVSGAETLSENIADIGGVACSLEVLSKMENPDYDAFFRSYAGQWARLGSYDDLAEMASSDFHAPNRLRCNRVLANFQEFMDTYHVKPGDGMYVAPEERIKIW
;
A
#
# COMPACT_ATOMS: atom_id res chain seq x y z
N MET A 1 -24.06 -0.22 -6.69
CA MET A 1 -24.12 1.05 -7.44
C MET A 1 -24.44 2.31 -6.59
N LYS A 2 -24.33 2.27 -5.26
CA LYS A 2 -24.22 3.47 -4.41
C LYS A 2 -23.23 3.12 -3.30
N ASN A 3 -22.03 3.69 -3.33
CA ASN A 3 -20.98 3.68 -2.28
C ASN A 3 -19.55 3.83 -2.84
N ARG A 4 -19.37 4.35 -4.06
CA ARG A 4 -18.04 4.86 -4.48
C ARG A 4 -18.05 6.38 -4.35
N ASN A 5 -17.05 6.89 -3.62
CA ASN A 5 -16.65 8.29 -3.43
C ASN A 5 -17.40 9.11 -2.38
N TYR A 6 -17.08 8.91 -1.09
CA TYR A 6 -17.17 9.99 -0.10
C TYR A 6 -16.05 9.91 0.94
N ASN A 7 -15.54 11.11 1.28
CA ASN A 7 -14.90 11.53 2.55
C ASN A 7 -13.40 11.88 2.48
N GLY A 8 -13.09 13.18 2.36
CA GLY A 8 -11.78 13.75 2.67
C GLY A 8 -11.48 13.89 4.18
N LEU A 9 -12.47 13.83 5.08
CA LEU A 9 -12.19 13.60 6.51
C LEU A 9 -11.70 12.16 6.76
N ILE A 10 -12.07 11.24 5.86
CA ILE A 10 -11.47 9.91 5.77
C ILE A 10 -10.18 9.93 4.98
N LYS A 11 -9.95 10.82 4.01
CA LYS A 11 -8.56 11.08 3.61
C LYS A 11 -7.75 11.54 4.81
N LEU A 12 -8.32 12.16 5.85
CA LEU A 12 -7.62 12.48 7.08
C LEU A 12 -7.50 11.28 8.03
N THR A 13 -8.51 10.41 8.21
CA THR A 13 -8.41 9.20 9.07
C THR A 13 -7.65 8.04 8.42
N ALA A 14 -7.86 7.83 7.13
CA ALA A 14 -7.01 7.06 6.25
C ALA A 14 -5.64 7.74 6.16
N ALA A 15 -5.45 9.06 5.98
CA ALA A 15 -4.10 9.64 6.15
C ALA A 15 -3.59 9.59 7.59
N VAL A 16 -4.39 9.40 8.64
CA VAL A 16 -3.87 9.12 9.98
C VAL A 16 -3.34 7.69 10.02
N LEU A 17 -4.07 6.71 9.49
CA LEU A 17 -3.62 5.32 9.38
C LEU A 17 -2.45 5.20 8.37
N THR A 18 -2.64 5.66 7.15
CA THR A 18 -1.70 5.76 6.04
C THR A 18 -0.57 6.72 6.29
N ALA A 19 -0.63 7.77 7.13
CA ALA A 19 0.59 8.52 7.54
C ALA A 19 1.24 7.88 8.77
N SER A 20 0.51 7.21 9.66
CA SER A 20 1.15 6.37 10.69
C SER A 20 1.91 5.21 10.03
N ILE A 21 1.35 4.64 8.95
CA ILE A 21 1.96 3.59 8.13
C ILE A 21 2.99 4.19 7.17
N ALA A 22 2.74 5.27 6.43
CA ALA A 22 3.70 5.86 5.48
C ALA A 22 4.85 6.63 6.15
N LEU A 23 4.69 7.10 7.40
CA LEU A 23 5.80 7.63 8.20
C LEU A 23 6.59 6.51 8.91
N THR A 24 6.19 5.24 8.80
CA THR A 24 6.90 4.08 9.41
C THR A 24 7.11 2.87 8.49
N ALA A 25 6.57 2.86 7.27
CA ALA A 25 6.60 1.77 6.30
C ALA A 25 6.61 2.35 4.88
N CYS A 26 7.19 1.57 3.96
CA CYS A 26 7.57 1.90 2.59
C CYS A 26 6.59 2.83 1.86
N ALA A 27 6.86 4.12 1.89
CA ALA A 27 6.45 5.05 0.85
C ALA A 27 7.68 5.39 0.01
N ALA A 28 7.55 5.28 -1.31
CA ALA A 28 8.57 5.75 -2.25
C ALA A 28 8.73 7.29 -2.09
N PRO A 29 9.96 7.83 -2.17
CA PRO A 29 10.14 9.27 -2.27
C PRO A 29 9.45 9.81 -3.52
N GLY A 30 8.93 11.04 -3.44
CA GLY A 30 8.42 11.75 -4.62
C GLY A 30 9.50 11.79 -5.69
N THR A 31 9.13 11.49 -6.93
CA THR A 31 10.03 11.54 -8.08
C THR A 31 10.67 12.92 -8.18
N GLU A 32 11.94 13.06 -7.83
CA GLU A 32 12.71 14.26 -8.17
C GLU A 32 12.71 14.37 -9.70
N GLY A 33 11.94 15.31 -10.24
CA GLY A 33 12.17 15.86 -11.55
C GLY A 33 13.57 16.50 -11.56
N ILE A 34 14.59 15.71 -11.91
CA ILE A 34 15.97 16.18 -12.04
C ILE A 34 15.98 17.33 -13.06
N ASN A 35 16.24 18.54 -12.57
CA ASN A 35 16.39 19.78 -13.32
C ASN A 35 17.00 19.57 -14.72
N SER A 36 16.17 19.70 -15.75
CA SER A 36 16.47 19.42 -17.15
C SER A 36 17.42 20.42 -17.83
N SER A 37 18.12 21.27 -17.08
CA SER A 37 18.92 22.38 -17.66
C SER A 37 20.44 22.20 -17.63
N ILE A 38 20.97 21.09 -17.12
CA ILE A 38 22.41 20.73 -17.23
C ILE A 38 22.61 19.40 -18.02
N ALA A 39 21.51 18.75 -18.40
CA ALA A 39 21.49 17.45 -19.08
C ALA A 39 21.64 17.52 -20.62
N ALA A 40 21.78 18.70 -21.22
CA ALA A 40 21.74 18.86 -22.68
C ALA A 40 23.04 18.47 -23.43
N ASP A 41 24.19 18.35 -22.75
CA ASP A 41 25.48 18.23 -23.44
C ASP A 41 26.22 16.88 -23.27
N ILE A 42 25.65 15.90 -22.53
CA ILE A 42 26.27 14.56 -22.39
C ILE A 42 25.29 13.39 -22.66
N ILE A 43 23.99 13.63 -22.77
CA ILE A 43 22.98 12.63 -23.17
C ILE A 43 22.57 12.85 -24.63
N THR A 44 23.51 12.68 -25.56
CA THR A 44 23.21 12.70 -27.01
C THR A 44 23.74 11.47 -27.75
N SER A 45 23.93 10.33 -27.08
CA SER A 45 24.29 9.10 -27.81
C SER A 45 23.52 7.82 -27.48
N GLU A 46 22.72 7.70 -26.43
CA GLU A 46 21.95 6.47 -26.15
C GLU A 46 20.60 6.84 -25.51
N GLY A 47 19.47 6.49 -26.14
CA GLY A 47 18.12 6.66 -25.57
C GLY A 47 17.08 7.44 -26.39
N GLN A 48 17.26 7.63 -27.69
CA GLN A 48 16.12 7.85 -28.60
C GLN A 48 15.98 6.62 -29.48
N GLU A 49 15.11 5.68 -29.08
CA GLU A 49 14.70 4.57 -29.94
C GLU A 49 13.97 5.14 -31.15
N THR A 50 14.65 5.12 -32.29
CA THR A 50 14.10 5.52 -33.58
C THR A 50 13.61 4.26 -34.32
N ALA A 51 12.92 4.42 -35.45
CA ALA A 51 12.38 3.34 -36.29
C ALA A 51 13.41 2.29 -36.81
N SER A 52 14.65 2.28 -36.33
CA SER A 52 15.67 1.26 -36.63
C SER A 52 15.56 -0.03 -35.80
N ASP A 53 14.73 -0.06 -34.75
CA ASP A 53 14.71 -1.17 -33.77
C ASP A 53 13.45 -2.07 -33.87
N SER A 54 12.60 -1.84 -34.86
CA SER A 54 11.45 -2.71 -35.14
C SER A 54 11.90 -4.07 -35.70
N PRO A 55 11.41 -5.21 -35.18
CA PRO A 55 11.71 -6.51 -35.77
C PRO A 55 11.18 -6.57 -37.20
N THR A 56 11.90 -7.27 -38.07
CA THR A 56 11.37 -7.61 -39.38
C THR A 56 10.34 -8.74 -39.26
N ALA A 57 9.47 -8.91 -40.28
CA ALA A 57 8.46 -9.97 -40.26
C ALA A 57 9.09 -11.36 -40.12
N GLY A 58 10.22 -11.59 -40.79
CA GLY A 58 11.00 -12.84 -40.67
C GLY A 58 11.48 -13.07 -39.24
N GLN A 59 12.08 -12.06 -38.60
CA GLN A 59 12.56 -12.14 -37.21
C GLN A 59 11.43 -12.41 -36.22
N ALA A 60 10.32 -11.67 -36.34
CA ALA A 60 9.16 -11.86 -35.48
C ALA A 60 8.53 -13.24 -35.67
N ALA A 61 8.38 -13.72 -36.91
CA ALA A 61 7.86 -15.04 -37.21
C ALA A 61 8.73 -16.15 -36.61
N ASP A 62 10.05 -16.08 -36.80
CA ASP A 62 11.00 -17.07 -36.27
C ASP A 62 10.96 -17.12 -34.73
N TYR A 63 10.91 -15.96 -34.07
CA TYR A 63 10.78 -15.85 -32.62
C TYR A 63 9.47 -16.47 -32.11
N LEU A 64 8.33 -16.06 -32.69
CA LEU A 64 7.01 -16.55 -32.29
C LEU A 64 6.85 -18.05 -32.54
N MET A 65 7.38 -18.56 -33.66
CA MET A 65 7.35 -19.98 -33.97
C MET A 65 8.21 -20.80 -33.02
N GLN A 66 9.38 -20.30 -32.63
CA GLN A 66 10.21 -20.94 -31.61
C GLN A 66 9.46 -21.04 -30.28
N ALA A 67 8.79 -19.98 -29.85
CA ALA A 67 7.96 -19.97 -28.65
C ALA A 67 6.79 -20.95 -28.77
N ALA A 68 6.02 -20.86 -29.86
CA ALA A 68 4.86 -21.72 -30.12
C ALA A 68 5.21 -23.22 -30.16
N GLY A 69 6.35 -23.57 -30.74
CA GLY A 69 6.84 -24.95 -30.83
C GLY A 69 6.99 -25.64 -29.48
N LYS A 70 7.34 -24.90 -28.42
CA LYS A 70 7.44 -25.42 -27.04
C LYS A 70 6.11 -25.88 -26.47
N TYR A 71 5.01 -25.31 -26.95
CA TYR A 71 3.64 -25.65 -26.54
C TYR A 71 2.97 -26.65 -27.50
N GLY A 72 3.76 -27.36 -28.32
CA GLY A 72 3.25 -28.33 -29.30
C GLY A 72 2.42 -27.69 -30.41
N ARG A 73 2.56 -26.37 -30.62
CA ARG A 73 1.93 -25.64 -31.71
C ARG A 73 2.94 -25.58 -32.87
N ALA A 74 2.61 -26.23 -33.97
CA ALA A 74 3.45 -26.25 -35.16
C ALA A 74 2.68 -25.60 -36.31
N SER A 75 3.16 -24.43 -36.73
CA SER A 75 2.74 -23.75 -37.95
C SER A 75 3.90 -23.77 -38.94
N GLU A 76 3.61 -23.91 -40.22
CA GLU A 76 4.63 -23.77 -41.26
C GLU A 76 5.04 -22.30 -41.38
N ARG A 77 6.34 -22.02 -41.49
CA ARG A 77 6.85 -20.65 -41.57
C ARG A 77 6.25 -19.85 -42.73
N SER A 78 5.98 -20.52 -43.85
CA SER A 78 5.31 -19.92 -45.01
C SER A 78 3.88 -19.47 -44.71
N ASP A 79 3.18 -20.14 -43.80
CA ASP A 79 1.81 -19.81 -43.43
C ASP A 79 1.79 -18.64 -42.45
N VAL A 80 2.75 -18.61 -41.52
CA VAL A 80 2.92 -17.47 -40.59
C VAL A 80 3.19 -16.18 -41.36
N LEU A 81 4.13 -16.21 -42.31
CA LEU A 81 4.54 -15.05 -43.12
C LEU A 81 3.58 -14.72 -44.28
N ALA A 82 2.47 -15.44 -44.46
CA ALA A 82 1.61 -15.30 -45.61
C ALA A 82 1.16 -13.83 -45.82
N GLY A 83 1.60 -13.22 -46.93
CA GLY A 83 1.26 -11.83 -47.27
C GLY A 83 2.19 -10.75 -46.71
N PHE A 84 3.27 -11.12 -46.00
CA PHE A 84 4.28 -10.19 -45.48
C PHE A 84 5.64 -10.43 -46.14
N GLN A 85 6.43 -9.36 -46.32
CA GLN A 85 7.82 -9.47 -46.77
C GLN A 85 8.75 -9.66 -45.57
N GLU A 86 9.69 -10.58 -45.65
CA GLU A 86 10.49 -11.00 -44.49
C GLU A 86 11.40 -9.90 -43.93
N GLU A 87 11.87 -9.01 -44.81
CA GLU A 87 12.80 -7.93 -44.49
C GLU A 87 12.10 -6.62 -44.08
N GLU A 88 10.77 -6.56 -44.19
CA GLU A 88 10.00 -5.38 -43.79
C GLU A 88 9.80 -5.34 -42.28
N ALA A 89 10.01 -4.16 -41.70
CA ALA A 89 9.67 -3.89 -40.31
C ALA A 89 8.17 -4.09 -40.09
N VAL A 90 7.79 -4.82 -39.04
CA VAL A 90 6.38 -5.10 -38.76
C VAL A 90 5.72 -3.97 -37.99
N THR A 91 4.49 -3.67 -38.36
CA THR A 91 3.60 -2.87 -37.54
C THR A 91 3.00 -3.72 -36.41
N TRP A 92 2.49 -3.06 -35.37
CA TRP A 92 1.88 -3.74 -34.23
C TRP A 92 0.74 -4.68 -34.64
N ILE A 93 -0.12 -4.25 -35.56
CA ILE A 93 -1.21 -5.11 -36.05
C ILE A 93 -0.70 -6.31 -36.86
N GLN A 94 0.39 -6.15 -37.62
CA GLN A 94 1.02 -7.27 -38.33
C GLN A 94 1.65 -8.25 -37.34
N LEU A 95 2.26 -7.75 -36.26
CA LEU A 95 2.82 -8.58 -35.20
C LEU A 95 1.76 -9.45 -34.50
N LEU A 96 0.58 -8.87 -34.20
CA LEU A 96 -0.57 -9.62 -33.68
C LEU A 96 -1.02 -10.73 -34.65
N VAL A 97 -1.06 -10.44 -35.96
CA VAL A 97 -1.41 -11.43 -36.98
C VAL A 97 -0.37 -12.56 -37.05
N LEU A 98 0.93 -12.23 -37.03
CA LEU A 98 2.01 -13.21 -36.97
C LEU A 98 1.87 -14.12 -35.75
N ALA A 99 1.57 -13.56 -34.57
CA ALA A 99 1.37 -14.33 -33.34
C ALA A 99 0.16 -15.25 -33.43
N GLY A 100 -0.98 -14.75 -33.92
CA GLY A 100 -2.19 -15.55 -34.13
C GLY A 100 -1.95 -16.75 -35.06
N ARG A 101 -1.10 -16.60 -36.08
CA ARG A 101 -0.73 -17.69 -37.00
C ARG A 101 0.30 -18.65 -36.41
N ALA A 102 1.30 -18.13 -35.70
CA ALA A 102 2.34 -18.96 -35.09
C ALA A 102 1.78 -19.92 -34.03
N PHE A 103 0.86 -19.46 -33.18
CA PHE A 103 0.25 -20.28 -32.14
C PHE A 103 -0.97 -21.09 -32.60
N GLY A 104 -1.53 -20.75 -33.77
CA GLY A 104 -2.70 -21.41 -34.35
C GLY A 104 -3.98 -21.19 -33.53
N GLU A 105 -4.99 -22.03 -33.73
CA GLU A 105 -6.30 -21.89 -33.08
C GLU A 105 -6.21 -21.99 -31.55
N LEU A 106 -6.62 -20.93 -30.85
CA LEU A 106 -6.57 -20.85 -29.39
C LEU A 106 -7.91 -21.28 -28.78
N PRO A 107 -7.93 -22.28 -27.88
CA PRO A 107 -9.13 -22.58 -27.12
C PRO A 107 -9.43 -21.44 -26.15
N ALA A 108 -10.72 -21.26 -25.84
CA ALA A 108 -11.16 -20.32 -24.83
C ALA A 108 -10.42 -20.58 -23.50
N PRO A 109 -10.04 -19.53 -22.75
CA PRO A 109 -9.42 -19.70 -21.44
C PRO A 109 -10.41 -20.32 -20.44
N GLU A 110 -9.88 -21.16 -19.56
CA GLU A 110 -10.61 -21.86 -18.50
C GLU A 110 -9.93 -21.60 -17.14
N GLY A 111 -10.68 -21.80 -16.05
CA GLY A 111 -10.16 -21.64 -14.68
C GLY A 111 -9.56 -20.25 -14.44
N ALA A 112 -8.39 -20.22 -13.78
CA ALA A 112 -7.66 -19.00 -13.47
C ALA A 112 -7.27 -18.17 -14.71
N ALA A 113 -6.90 -18.83 -15.81
CA ALA A 113 -6.56 -18.15 -17.05
C ALA A 113 -7.76 -17.38 -17.63
N LYS A 114 -9.00 -17.81 -17.34
CA LYS A 114 -10.21 -17.09 -17.73
C LYS A 114 -10.45 -15.85 -16.87
N LEU A 115 -10.17 -15.93 -15.57
CA LEU A 115 -10.32 -14.81 -14.64
C LEU A 115 -9.37 -13.66 -14.98
N MET A 116 -8.13 -14.02 -15.36
CA MET A 116 -7.09 -13.06 -15.73
C MET A 116 -7.08 -12.68 -17.22
N ALA A 117 -8.00 -13.24 -18.02
CA ALA A 117 -8.08 -12.92 -19.45
C ALA A 117 -8.56 -11.49 -19.64
N SER A 118 -7.99 -10.82 -20.64
CA SER A 118 -8.43 -9.49 -21.03
C SER A 118 -9.94 -9.44 -21.34
N PRO A 119 -10.62 -8.30 -21.07
CA PRO A 119 -12.01 -8.09 -21.46
C PRO A 119 -12.22 -8.19 -22.98
N SER A 120 -13.50 -8.28 -23.36
CA SER A 120 -13.89 -8.42 -24.77
C SER A 120 -13.45 -7.24 -25.63
N VAL A 121 -12.85 -7.54 -26.78
CA VAL A 121 -12.32 -6.54 -27.71
C VAL A 121 -13.29 -6.29 -28.87
N ASN A 122 -13.46 -5.02 -29.26
CA ASN A 122 -14.28 -4.66 -30.43
C ASN A 122 -13.45 -4.77 -31.72
N LEU A 123 -13.82 -5.66 -32.64
CA LEU A 123 -13.09 -5.87 -33.89
C LEU A 123 -13.73 -5.16 -35.10
N SER A 124 -14.66 -4.22 -34.89
CA SER A 124 -15.40 -3.56 -35.99
C SER A 124 -14.50 -2.67 -36.86
N SER A 125 -13.48 -2.05 -36.26
CA SER A 125 -12.51 -1.17 -36.91
C SER A 125 -11.25 -1.89 -37.40
N VAL A 126 -11.13 -3.21 -37.14
CA VAL A 126 -9.98 -4.02 -37.57
C VAL A 126 -10.06 -4.30 -39.08
N PRO A 127 -8.97 -4.12 -39.84
CA PRO A 127 -8.91 -4.47 -41.25
C PRO A 127 -9.28 -5.93 -41.50
N GLU A 128 -10.03 -6.19 -42.58
CA GLU A 128 -10.56 -7.53 -42.87
C GLU A 128 -9.45 -8.59 -43.03
N TRP A 129 -8.25 -8.20 -43.48
CA TRP A 129 -7.11 -9.10 -43.65
C TRP A 129 -6.51 -9.59 -42.32
N ALA A 130 -6.74 -8.88 -41.20
CA ALA A 130 -6.21 -9.21 -39.88
C ALA A 130 -7.25 -9.86 -38.96
N LYS A 131 -8.53 -9.79 -39.35
CA LYS A 131 -9.67 -9.99 -38.46
C LYS A 131 -9.80 -11.40 -37.90
N ALA A 132 -9.49 -12.43 -38.69
CA ALA A 132 -9.62 -13.82 -38.24
C ALA A 132 -8.60 -14.16 -37.13
N GLU A 133 -7.37 -13.69 -37.30
CA GLU A 133 -6.27 -13.89 -36.37
C GLU A 133 -6.46 -13.09 -35.09
N LEU A 134 -6.90 -11.83 -35.19
CA LEU A 134 -7.24 -11.03 -34.01
C LEU A 134 -8.46 -11.59 -33.27
N GLN A 135 -9.46 -12.14 -33.98
CA GLN A 135 -10.56 -12.85 -33.36
C GLN A 135 -10.08 -14.11 -32.62
N ASN A 136 -9.12 -14.84 -33.18
CA ASN A 136 -8.49 -15.98 -32.53
C ASN A 136 -7.75 -15.57 -31.24
N LEU A 137 -6.96 -14.49 -31.28
CA LEU A 137 -6.29 -13.94 -30.10
C LEU A 137 -7.28 -13.47 -29.02
N ALA A 138 -8.37 -12.80 -29.42
CA ALA A 138 -9.43 -12.37 -28.51
C ALA A 138 -10.11 -13.58 -27.85
N ASN A 139 -10.46 -14.61 -28.63
CA ASN A 139 -11.06 -15.84 -28.09
C ASN A 139 -10.12 -16.56 -27.11
N GLY A 140 -8.81 -16.49 -27.35
CA GLY A 140 -7.78 -17.06 -26.48
C GLY A 140 -7.47 -16.26 -25.21
N GLY A 141 -8.04 -15.05 -25.07
CA GLY A 141 -7.75 -14.13 -23.95
C GLY A 141 -6.39 -13.42 -24.04
N ILE A 142 -5.80 -13.35 -25.25
CA ILE A 142 -4.48 -12.75 -25.49
C ILE A 142 -4.58 -11.30 -25.96
N LEU A 143 -5.61 -10.96 -26.74
CA LEU A 143 -5.80 -9.61 -27.28
C LEU A 143 -6.45 -8.70 -26.24
N ALA A 144 -5.86 -7.52 -26.03
CA ALA A 144 -6.35 -6.48 -25.13
C ALA A 144 -7.03 -5.32 -25.89
N PRO A 145 -7.97 -4.57 -25.27
CA PRO A 145 -8.54 -3.37 -25.88
C PRO A 145 -7.48 -2.32 -26.25
N SER A 146 -6.48 -2.14 -25.39
CA SER A 146 -5.39 -1.17 -25.60
C SER A 146 -4.54 -1.50 -26.83
N ASP A 147 -4.45 -2.78 -27.22
CA ASP A 147 -3.76 -3.22 -28.44
C ASP A 147 -4.38 -2.60 -29.70
N LEU A 148 -5.66 -2.22 -29.65
CA LEU A 148 -6.42 -1.60 -30.74
C LEU A 148 -6.68 -0.11 -30.52
N GLY A 149 -6.03 0.50 -29.53
CA GLY A 149 -6.25 1.90 -29.16
C GLY A 149 -7.64 2.16 -28.56
N GLN A 150 -8.28 1.13 -28.02
CA GLN A 150 -9.58 1.25 -27.34
C GLN A 150 -9.33 1.55 -25.87
N ALA A 151 -10.07 2.53 -25.33
CA ALA A 151 -10.07 2.77 -23.89
C ALA A 151 -10.60 1.52 -23.16
N GLU A 152 -10.08 1.27 -21.97
CA GLU A 152 -10.69 0.31 -21.05
C GLU A 152 -12.17 0.69 -20.86
N GLN A 153 -13.05 -0.29 -21.00
CA GLN A 153 -14.49 -0.07 -20.88
C GLN A 153 -14.86 0.24 -19.42
N THR A 154 -14.62 1.48 -18.98
CA THR A 154 -15.34 2.02 -17.83
C THR A 154 -16.77 2.34 -18.27
N GLU A 155 -17.76 2.11 -17.40
CA GLU A 155 -19.20 2.15 -17.70
C GLU A 155 -19.76 3.50 -18.22
N ILE A 156 -18.93 4.49 -18.55
CA ILE A 156 -19.36 5.81 -19.02
C ILE A 156 -18.51 6.33 -20.19
N SER A 157 -18.51 5.63 -21.33
CA SER A 157 -18.46 6.26 -22.67
C SER A 157 -18.53 5.23 -23.79
N ALA A 158 -19.73 4.72 -24.07
CA ALA A 158 -19.98 3.94 -25.27
C ALA A 158 -20.09 4.87 -26.49
N GLU A 159 -19.04 5.61 -26.86
CA GLU A 159 -18.93 6.33 -28.15
C GLU A 159 -17.56 7.04 -28.31
N GLN A 160 -16.43 6.31 -28.22
CA GLN A 160 -15.21 6.75 -28.90
C GLN A 160 -14.75 5.67 -29.86
N ASN A 161 -15.09 5.88 -31.13
CA ASN A 161 -14.69 5.04 -32.24
C ASN A 161 -13.25 5.44 -32.61
N THR A 162 -12.25 4.96 -31.85
CA THR A 162 -10.84 5.13 -32.21
C THR A 162 -10.53 4.19 -33.37
N SER A 163 -10.04 4.74 -34.48
CA SER A 163 -9.52 3.95 -35.58
C SER A 163 -8.25 3.23 -35.14
N VAL A 164 -8.14 1.92 -35.40
CA VAL A 164 -6.92 1.16 -35.13
C VAL A 164 -5.77 1.76 -35.95
N ASP A 165 -4.67 2.11 -35.28
CA ASP A 165 -3.46 2.57 -35.96
C ASP A 165 -2.74 1.37 -36.59
N THR A 166 -2.92 1.19 -37.89
CA THR A 166 -2.31 0.09 -38.64
C THR A 166 -0.85 0.33 -38.96
N GLU A 167 -0.36 1.55 -38.77
CA GLU A 167 0.99 1.99 -39.13
C GLU A 167 1.92 2.09 -37.92
N LYS A 168 1.40 1.95 -36.69
CA LYS A 168 2.21 1.93 -35.46
C LYS A 168 3.31 0.87 -35.59
N PRO A 169 4.61 1.25 -35.61
CA PRO A 169 5.71 0.29 -35.63
C PRO A 169 5.69 -0.56 -34.37
N ALA A 170 5.98 -1.86 -34.48
CA ALA A 170 6.22 -2.70 -33.31
C ALA A 170 7.68 -2.59 -32.86
N THR A 171 7.93 -2.84 -31.58
CA THR A 171 9.26 -2.94 -30.98
C THR A 171 9.60 -4.40 -30.64
N MET A 172 10.87 -4.69 -30.33
CA MET A 172 11.25 -5.99 -29.75
C MET A 172 10.54 -6.25 -28.41
N LYS A 173 10.36 -5.21 -27.60
CA LYS A 173 9.63 -5.27 -26.33
C LYS A 173 8.15 -5.61 -26.52
N ASP A 174 7.51 -5.08 -27.56
CA ASP A 174 6.14 -5.46 -27.92
C ASP A 174 6.03 -6.95 -28.25
N LEU A 175 7.02 -7.50 -28.99
CA LEU A 175 7.12 -8.93 -29.31
C LEU A 175 7.35 -9.78 -28.05
N GLU A 176 8.22 -9.35 -27.14
CA GLU A 176 8.45 -10.02 -25.85
C GLU A 176 7.20 -10.01 -24.97
N ASN A 177 6.56 -8.85 -24.78
CA ASN A 177 5.34 -8.71 -23.99
C ASN A 177 4.23 -9.60 -24.56
N LEU A 178 3.97 -9.53 -25.88
CA LEU A 178 2.97 -10.35 -26.55
C LEU A 178 3.27 -11.85 -26.36
N THR A 179 4.52 -12.27 -26.53
CA THR A 179 4.93 -13.67 -26.32
C THR A 179 4.75 -14.11 -24.87
N SER A 180 5.03 -13.21 -23.91
CA SER A 180 4.84 -13.47 -22.48
C SER A 180 3.37 -13.76 -22.15
N ARG A 181 2.40 -13.17 -22.87
CA ARG A 181 0.97 -13.45 -22.68
C ARG A 181 0.66 -14.92 -22.97
N PHE A 182 1.27 -15.49 -24.00
CA PHE A 182 1.14 -16.92 -24.31
C PHE A 182 1.82 -17.80 -23.25
N HIS A 183 3.01 -17.41 -22.79
CA HIS A 183 3.71 -18.17 -21.74
C HIS A 183 2.89 -18.24 -20.45
N ALA A 184 2.31 -17.11 -20.01
CA ALA A 184 1.38 -17.08 -18.87
C ALA A 184 0.13 -17.92 -19.12
N ARG A 185 -0.48 -17.77 -20.30
CA ARG A 185 -1.71 -18.47 -20.68
C ARG A 185 -1.58 -19.99 -20.66
N PHE A 186 -0.45 -20.51 -21.14
CA PHE A 186 -0.20 -21.96 -21.14
C PHE A 186 0.35 -22.42 -19.80
N GLY A 187 1.36 -21.72 -19.24
CA GLY A 187 1.90 -21.99 -17.91
C GLY A 187 2.42 -23.42 -17.74
N THR A 188 3.07 -23.98 -18.76
CA THR A 188 3.56 -25.37 -18.74
C THR A 188 5.08 -25.49 -18.81
N SER A 189 5.82 -24.38 -18.91
CA SER A 189 7.27 -24.40 -19.09
C SER A 189 7.98 -23.49 -18.08
N LEU A 190 8.80 -24.10 -17.22
CA LEU A 190 9.53 -23.41 -16.15
C LEU A 190 10.53 -22.37 -16.66
N ASN A 191 11.02 -22.53 -17.89
CA ASN A 191 11.96 -21.60 -18.52
C ASN A 191 11.28 -20.46 -19.30
N ASP A 192 9.96 -20.50 -19.51
CA ASP A 192 9.24 -19.45 -20.26
C ASP A 192 8.37 -18.57 -19.35
N ASP A 193 7.74 -19.16 -18.34
CA ASP A 193 7.04 -18.45 -17.27
C ASP A 193 7.07 -19.30 -15.99
N PHE A 194 8.03 -18.99 -15.13
CA PHE A 194 8.25 -19.76 -13.91
C PHE A 194 7.08 -19.63 -12.93
N TYR A 195 6.62 -18.39 -12.68
CA TYR A 195 5.50 -18.06 -11.80
C TYR A 195 4.23 -18.85 -12.14
N HIS A 196 3.75 -18.76 -13.38
CA HIS A 196 2.52 -19.45 -13.76
C HIS A 196 2.68 -20.97 -13.75
N THR A 197 3.86 -21.47 -14.14
CA THR A 197 4.11 -22.91 -14.20
C THR A 197 4.18 -23.54 -12.80
N VAL A 198 4.87 -22.90 -11.84
CA VAL A 198 4.94 -23.39 -10.45
C VAL A 198 3.57 -23.28 -9.76
N ASN A 199 2.85 -22.18 -9.97
CA ASN A 199 1.59 -21.92 -9.28
C ASN A 199 0.36 -22.53 -9.99
N LYS A 200 0.54 -23.22 -11.11
CA LYS A 200 -0.57 -23.72 -11.94
C LYS A 200 -1.57 -24.56 -11.16
N GLU A 201 -1.11 -25.58 -10.44
CA GLU A 201 -1.99 -26.47 -9.67
C GLU A 201 -2.71 -25.75 -8.54
N LEU A 202 -2.08 -24.73 -7.95
CA LEU A 202 -2.70 -23.89 -6.93
C LEU A 202 -3.79 -23.01 -7.54
N PHE A 203 -3.51 -22.34 -8.66
CA PHE A 203 -4.50 -21.52 -9.37
C PHE A 203 -5.69 -22.32 -9.89
N ASP A 204 -5.49 -23.56 -10.32
CA ASP A 204 -6.56 -24.42 -10.81
C ASP A 204 -7.54 -24.86 -9.70
N ARG A 205 -7.16 -24.74 -8.41
CA ARG A 205 -7.99 -25.11 -7.25
C ARG A 205 -8.38 -23.96 -6.32
N LEU A 206 -7.75 -22.79 -6.44
CA LEU A 206 -8.05 -21.64 -5.60
C LEU A 206 -9.41 -21.05 -5.97
N GLU A 207 -10.18 -20.70 -4.95
CA GLU A 207 -11.40 -19.93 -5.09
C GLU A 207 -11.19 -18.58 -4.40
N ILE A 208 -11.64 -17.50 -5.04
CA ILE A 208 -11.68 -16.17 -4.41
C ILE A 208 -12.89 -16.18 -3.47
N PRO A 209 -12.70 -16.01 -2.14
CA PRO A 209 -13.82 -15.98 -1.20
C PRO A 209 -14.85 -14.90 -1.56
N GLU A 210 -16.11 -15.12 -1.20
CA GLU A 210 -17.17 -14.12 -1.44
C GLU A 210 -16.82 -12.79 -0.75
N GLY A 211 -16.84 -11.69 -1.51
CA GLY A 211 -16.51 -10.35 -1.02
C GLY A 211 -15.02 -9.98 -1.06
N GLU A 212 -14.14 -10.94 -1.33
CA GLU A 212 -12.70 -10.69 -1.50
C GLU A 212 -12.34 -10.43 -2.97
N MET A 213 -11.29 -9.64 -3.20
CA MET A 213 -10.77 -9.38 -4.55
C MET A 213 -9.75 -10.43 -5.00
N PHE A 214 -9.03 -11.04 -4.04
CA PHE A 214 -7.87 -11.88 -4.33
C PHE A 214 -7.84 -13.15 -3.49
N ALA A 215 -7.16 -14.18 -4.01
CA ALA A 215 -6.79 -15.39 -3.28
C ALA A 215 -5.33 -15.80 -3.54
N GLY A 216 -4.75 -16.60 -2.65
CA GLY A 216 -3.34 -16.99 -2.70
C GLY A 216 -2.43 -16.04 -1.90
N GLY A 217 -1.19 -16.48 -1.65
CA GLY A 217 -0.15 -15.68 -1.01
C GLY A 217 -0.63 -14.98 0.26
N ALA A 218 -0.31 -13.69 0.39
CA ALA A 218 -0.73 -12.85 1.51
C ALA A 218 -2.26 -12.81 1.72
N SER A 219 -3.07 -12.82 0.65
CA SER A 219 -4.53 -12.78 0.78
C SER A 219 -5.08 -14.02 1.49
N THR A 220 -4.53 -15.21 1.20
CA THR A 220 -4.90 -16.43 1.92
C THR A 220 -4.45 -16.40 3.38
N VAL A 221 -3.27 -15.83 3.66
CA VAL A 221 -2.77 -15.68 5.03
C VAL A 221 -3.63 -14.70 5.84
N THR A 222 -4.04 -13.59 5.23
CA THR A 222 -4.98 -12.62 5.80
C THR A 222 -6.32 -13.26 6.10
N ALA A 223 -6.91 -13.97 5.13
CA ALA A 223 -8.18 -14.67 5.33
C ALA A 223 -8.09 -15.73 6.46
N ASN A 224 -6.99 -16.49 6.51
CA ASN A 224 -6.74 -17.47 7.56
C ASN A 224 -6.62 -16.81 8.94
N THR A 225 -5.89 -15.69 9.01
CA THR A 225 -5.69 -14.95 10.26
C THR A 225 -7.00 -14.33 10.74
N ASN A 226 -7.77 -13.69 9.84
CA ASN A 226 -9.10 -13.15 10.16
C ASN A 226 -10.02 -14.25 10.72
N ARG A 227 -10.02 -15.44 10.11
CA ARG A 227 -10.76 -16.60 10.60
C ARG A 227 -10.29 -17.03 12.01
N GLN A 228 -8.97 -17.12 12.23
CA GLN A 228 -8.40 -17.49 13.53
C GLN A 228 -8.78 -16.49 14.63
N LEU A 229 -8.76 -15.19 14.33
CA LEU A 229 -9.16 -14.14 15.27
C LEU A 229 -10.66 -14.21 15.57
N HIS A 230 -11.49 -14.39 14.54
CA HIS A 230 -12.93 -14.56 14.68
C HIS A 230 -13.27 -15.78 15.56
N GLU A 231 -12.68 -16.94 15.27
CA GLU A 231 -12.88 -18.16 16.06
C GLU A 231 -12.42 -17.98 17.52
N LEU A 232 -11.28 -17.32 17.74
CA LEU A 232 -10.78 -17.02 19.08
C LEU A 232 -11.76 -16.13 19.85
N ILE A 233 -12.27 -15.06 19.23
CA ILE A 233 -13.24 -14.14 19.85
C ILE A 233 -14.58 -14.84 20.11
N LEU A 234 -15.06 -15.67 19.18
CA LEU A 234 -16.28 -16.45 19.37
C LEU A 234 -16.15 -17.46 20.51
N GLU A 235 -15.02 -18.16 20.65
CA GLU A 235 -14.79 -19.05 21.80
C GLU A 235 -14.89 -18.28 23.13
N LEU A 236 -14.33 -17.07 23.19
CA LEU A 236 -14.43 -16.23 24.38
C LEU A 236 -15.86 -15.81 24.71
N THR A 237 -16.70 -15.61 23.69
CA THR A 237 -18.07 -15.11 23.84
C THR A 237 -19.11 -16.22 24.05
N GLU A 238 -18.87 -17.41 23.48
CA GLU A 238 -19.84 -18.51 23.46
C GLU A 238 -19.54 -19.65 24.45
N SER A 239 -18.32 -19.73 25.01
CA SER A 239 -17.92 -20.81 25.92
C SER A 239 -18.72 -20.89 27.23
N GLY A 240 -19.41 -19.81 27.63
CA GLY A 240 -20.09 -19.72 28.93
C GLY A 240 -19.13 -19.65 30.12
N ASN A 241 -17.82 -19.50 29.87
CA ASN A 241 -16.81 -19.37 30.90
C ASN A 241 -16.91 -18.02 31.62
N GLU A 242 -16.66 -18.03 32.92
CA GLU A 242 -16.40 -16.81 33.68
C GLU A 242 -14.91 -16.49 33.64
N TYR A 243 -14.56 -15.31 33.13
CA TYR A 243 -13.19 -14.81 33.10
C TYR A 243 -12.94 -13.89 34.29
N PRO A 244 -11.72 -13.89 34.88
CA PRO A 244 -11.38 -12.95 35.94
C PRO A 244 -11.61 -11.49 35.52
N THR A 245 -12.16 -10.68 36.42
CA THR A 245 -12.37 -9.24 36.17
C THR A 245 -11.07 -8.55 35.75
N GLY A 246 -11.06 -7.87 34.61
CA GLY A 246 -9.91 -7.16 34.08
C GLY A 246 -8.95 -8.01 33.24
N SER A 247 -9.22 -9.32 33.08
CA SER A 247 -8.47 -10.18 32.15
C SER A 247 -8.70 -9.77 30.68
N SER A 248 -7.75 -10.13 29.80
CA SER A 248 -7.84 -9.90 28.35
C SER A 248 -9.13 -10.53 27.79
N GLU A 249 -9.43 -11.75 28.20
CA GLU A 249 -10.60 -12.52 27.79
C GLU A 249 -11.92 -11.83 28.17
N GLN A 250 -12.01 -11.33 29.41
CA GLN A 250 -13.19 -10.58 29.86
C GLN A 250 -13.38 -9.30 29.04
N LYS A 251 -12.31 -8.54 28.83
CA LYS A 251 -12.37 -7.28 28.06
C LYS A 251 -12.81 -7.51 26.63
N ILE A 252 -12.21 -8.49 25.96
CA ILE A 252 -12.54 -8.86 24.56
C ILE A 252 -14.01 -9.26 24.46
N ARG A 253 -14.46 -10.19 25.32
CA ARG A 253 -15.86 -10.65 25.34
C ARG A 253 -16.82 -9.47 25.54
N ASP A 254 -16.58 -8.65 26.54
CA ASP A 254 -17.52 -7.60 26.92
C ASP A 254 -17.55 -6.44 25.91
N LEU A 255 -16.41 -6.10 25.29
CA LEU A 255 -16.39 -5.15 24.19
C LEU A 255 -17.15 -5.70 22.98
N TYR A 256 -16.84 -6.93 22.55
CA TYR A 256 -17.51 -7.58 21.41
C TYR A 256 -19.04 -7.60 21.59
N LEU A 257 -19.52 -8.05 22.76
CA LEU A 257 -20.95 -8.09 23.06
C LEU A 257 -21.60 -6.70 23.13
N SER A 258 -20.85 -5.66 23.51
CA SER A 258 -21.38 -4.29 23.53
C SER A 258 -21.64 -3.73 22.13
N VAL A 259 -20.87 -4.14 21.12
CA VAL A 259 -21.09 -3.75 19.71
C VAL A 259 -22.42 -4.30 19.20
N LEU A 260 -22.70 -5.56 19.55
CA LEU A 260 -23.90 -6.29 19.14
C LEU A 260 -25.18 -5.88 19.89
N ASP A 261 -25.10 -5.03 20.92
CA ASP A 261 -26.28 -4.54 21.68
C ASP A 261 -27.00 -3.40 20.92
N THR A 262 -27.56 -3.73 19.76
CA THR A 262 -28.29 -2.78 18.91
C THR A 262 -29.52 -2.20 19.60
N GLU A 263 -30.16 -2.93 20.51
CA GLU A 263 -31.29 -2.44 21.30
C GLU A 263 -30.90 -1.23 22.15
N LEU A 264 -29.76 -1.29 22.85
CA LEU A 264 -29.24 -0.18 23.64
C LEU A 264 -28.85 0.97 22.71
N ARG A 265 -28.05 0.68 21.68
CA ARG A 265 -27.55 1.68 20.72
C ARG A 265 -28.68 2.46 20.06
N ASN A 266 -29.73 1.77 19.60
CA ASN A 266 -30.89 2.40 18.97
C ASN A 266 -31.74 3.22 19.96
N ARG A 267 -31.84 2.77 21.22
CA ARG A 267 -32.55 3.51 22.28
C ARG A 267 -31.81 4.80 22.69
N GLU A 268 -30.49 4.75 22.68
CA GLU A 268 -29.65 5.89 23.01
C GLU A 268 -29.52 6.86 21.84
N GLY A 269 -29.46 6.37 20.61
CA GLY A 269 -29.36 7.21 19.41
C GLY A 269 -28.15 8.12 19.51
N ILE A 270 -28.38 9.42 19.38
CA ILE A 270 -27.32 10.45 19.42
C ILE A 270 -26.96 10.93 20.83
N LYS A 271 -27.70 10.50 21.87
CA LYS A 271 -27.53 10.98 23.26
C LYS A 271 -26.08 10.96 23.77
N PRO A 272 -25.23 9.96 23.45
CA PRO A 272 -23.85 9.96 23.92
C PRO A 272 -23.03 11.18 23.46
N LEU A 273 -23.41 11.82 22.34
CA LEU A 273 -22.76 13.03 21.82
C LEU A 273 -23.36 14.34 22.33
N GLU A 274 -24.60 14.33 22.87
CA GLU A 274 -25.34 15.55 23.23
C GLU A 274 -24.56 16.47 24.19
N LYS A 275 -23.81 15.90 25.13
CA LYS A 275 -23.01 16.70 26.08
C LYS A 275 -21.89 17.48 25.38
N TYR A 276 -21.28 16.91 24.34
CA TYR A 276 -20.20 17.56 23.61
C TYR A 276 -20.76 18.58 22.61
N PHE A 277 -21.85 18.26 21.93
CA PHE A 277 -22.57 19.24 21.10
C PHE A 277 -23.04 20.44 21.93
N SER A 278 -23.61 20.20 23.10
CA SER A 278 -24.02 21.27 24.01
C SER A 278 -22.84 22.13 24.45
N ALA A 279 -21.67 21.55 24.72
CA ALA A 279 -20.48 22.31 25.07
C ALA A 279 -20.02 23.20 23.90
N VAL A 280 -20.05 22.68 22.68
CA VAL A 280 -19.71 23.43 21.46
C VAL A 280 -20.71 24.54 21.19
N ASP A 281 -22.01 24.26 21.22
CA ASP A 281 -23.08 25.23 20.94
C ASP A 281 -23.06 26.40 21.92
N ASN A 282 -22.72 26.13 23.18
CA ASN A 282 -22.63 27.15 24.23
C ASN A 282 -21.35 27.99 24.19
N ALA A 283 -20.36 27.63 23.37
CA ALA A 283 -19.13 28.41 23.23
C ALA A 283 -19.41 29.77 22.56
N ARG A 284 -19.01 30.85 23.23
CA ARG A 284 -19.23 32.25 22.79
C ARG A 284 -18.00 32.88 22.17
N ASP A 285 -16.85 32.26 22.34
CA ASP A 285 -15.56 32.60 21.76
C ASP A 285 -14.70 31.34 21.59
N TYR A 286 -13.53 31.49 21.01
CA TYR A 286 -12.63 30.35 20.78
C TYR A 286 -12.02 29.78 22.07
N SER A 287 -11.94 30.55 23.17
CA SER A 287 -11.45 30.01 24.44
C SER A 287 -12.47 29.00 25.00
N GLU A 288 -13.76 29.34 24.92
CA GLU A 288 -14.84 28.43 25.28
C GLU A 288 -14.95 27.25 24.30
N LEU A 289 -14.70 27.45 23.00
CA LEU A 289 -14.64 26.36 22.02
C LEU A 289 -13.47 25.41 22.31
N ASN A 290 -12.28 25.93 22.63
CA ASN A 290 -11.13 25.14 23.06
C ASN A 290 -11.45 24.31 24.30
N ALA A 291 -12.19 24.87 25.27
CA ALA A 291 -12.63 24.13 26.45
C ALA A 291 -13.62 23.00 26.09
N ALA A 292 -14.53 23.23 25.14
CA ALA A 292 -15.44 22.21 24.64
C ALA A 292 -14.70 21.08 23.89
N ILE A 293 -13.70 21.42 23.05
CA ILE A 293 -12.85 20.45 22.37
C ILE A 293 -12.00 19.68 23.37
N ALA A 294 -11.43 20.35 24.37
CA ALA A 294 -10.65 19.69 25.41
C ALA A 294 -11.50 18.70 26.23
N LEU A 295 -12.76 19.02 26.50
CA LEU A 295 -13.71 18.07 27.10
C LEU A 295 -13.86 16.83 26.22
N ALA A 296 -14.10 17.01 24.92
CA ALA A 296 -14.21 15.89 23.98
C ALA A 296 -12.93 15.06 23.92
N VAL A 297 -11.76 15.67 23.79
CA VAL A 297 -10.48 14.95 23.70
C VAL A 297 -10.16 14.16 24.97
N ASN A 298 -10.43 14.76 26.14
CA ASN A 298 -10.13 14.10 27.42
C ASN A 298 -11.02 12.89 27.70
N GLU A 299 -12.22 12.82 27.10
CA GLU A 299 -13.19 11.74 27.32
C GLU A 299 -13.36 10.80 26.13
N LEU A 300 -13.00 11.24 24.92
CA LEU A 300 -13.15 10.48 23.66
C LEU A 300 -11.82 10.21 22.93
N GLY A 301 -10.70 10.75 23.43
CA GLY A 301 -9.40 10.67 22.77
C GLY A 301 -9.23 11.64 21.59
N ASN A 302 -8.17 11.46 20.81
CA ASN A 302 -7.78 12.37 19.73
C ASN A 302 -8.89 12.61 18.69
N SER A 303 -9.74 11.62 18.42
CA SER A 303 -10.87 11.75 17.49
C SER A 303 -11.93 12.77 17.95
N GLY A 304 -11.91 13.16 19.23
CA GLY A 304 -12.69 14.28 19.74
C GLY A 304 -12.15 15.65 19.31
N ASN A 305 -10.97 15.73 18.69
CA ASN A 305 -10.37 16.96 18.20
C ASN A 305 -10.69 17.19 16.71
N GLY A 306 -11.75 17.93 16.43
CA GLY A 306 -12.20 18.21 15.07
C GLY A 306 -11.43 19.32 14.37
N LEU A 307 -10.62 20.11 15.09
CA LEU A 307 -9.92 21.27 14.52
C LEU A 307 -8.42 21.04 14.34
N PHE A 308 -7.80 20.33 15.28
CA PHE A 308 -6.36 20.07 15.29
C PHE A 308 -6.07 18.61 15.62
N PRO A 309 -6.55 17.62 14.85
CA PRO A 309 -6.12 16.24 15.07
C PRO A 309 -4.60 16.14 14.96
N MET A 310 -3.96 15.37 15.85
CA MET A 310 -2.51 15.29 15.91
C MET A 310 -2.02 13.86 16.15
N ILE A 311 -0.82 13.54 15.69
CA ILE A 311 -0.15 12.28 15.99
C ILE A 311 1.32 12.50 16.36
N ALA A 312 1.83 11.70 17.31
CA ALA A 312 3.24 11.70 17.66
C ALA A 312 4.03 10.86 16.64
N VAL A 313 5.05 11.45 16.01
CA VAL A 313 5.91 10.83 14.99
C VAL A 313 7.37 11.00 15.38
N ALA A 314 8.26 10.13 14.90
CA ALA A 314 9.69 10.34 15.07
C ALA A 314 10.13 11.57 14.26
N ASP A 315 10.98 12.42 14.83
CA ASP A 315 11.51 13.59 14.14
C ASP A 315 12.55 13.15 13.09
N THR A 316 12.38 13.52 11.83
CA THR A 316 13.30 13.13 10.75
C THR A 316 14.64 13.87 10.79
N GLU A 317 14.73 15.01 11.50
CA GLU A 317 15.99 15.71 11.76
C GLU A 317 16.72 15.19 13.02
N ASP A 318 15.98 14.58 13.95
CA ASP A 318 16.49 13.98 15.19
C ASP A 318 15.61 12.77 15.57
N SER A 319 15.90 11.64 14.94
CA SER A 319 15.17 10.36 15.10
C SER A 319 15.14 9.82 16.53
N SER A 320 15.93 10.39 17.45
CA SER A 320 15.93 9.99 18.86
C SER A 320 14.75 10.51 19.67
N ARG A 321 13.95 11.45 19.12
CA ARG A 321 12.82 12.07 19.81
C ARG A 321 11.55 12.08 18.96
N TYR A 322 10.43 12.20 19.65
CA TYR A 322 9.14 12.43 18.99
C TYR A 322 8.87 13.93 18.81
N ILE A 323 8.20 14.25 17.71
CA ILE A 323 7.57 15.54 17.44
C ILE A 323 6.06 15.32 17.22
N MET A 324 5.26 16.35 17.43
CA MET A 324 3.84 16.28 17.14
C MET A 324 3.54 16.71 15.69
N GLN A 325 2.99 15.81 14.90
CA GLN A 325 2.47 16.11 13.57
C GLN A 325 1.05 16.66 13.69
N LEU A 326 0.86 17.91 13.28
CA LEU A 326 -0.45 18.50 13.04
C LEU A 326 -1.00 17.90 11.75
N LEU A 327 -2.16 17.27 11.85
CA LEU A 327 -2.90 16.78 10.71
C LEU A 327 -3.79 17.94 10.27
N THR A 328 -3.42 18.55 9.14
CA THR A 328 -4.15 19.69 8.59
C THR A 328 -5.49 19.23 8.05
N MET A 329 -6.47 20.12 8.02
CA MET A 329 -7.74 19.83 7.36
C MET A 329 -7.55 19.83 5.84
N PRO A 330 -7.61 18.66 5.17
CA PRO A 330 -7.48 18.63 3.72
C PRO A 330 -8.82 19.08 3.12
N ALA A 331 -8.75 19.71 1.95
CA ALA A 331 -9.94 19.92 1.16
C ALA A 331 -10.53 18.56 0.73
N ASN A 332 -11.85 18.41 0.82
CA ASN A 332 -12.51 17.14 0.56
C ASN A 332 -12.59 16.81 -0.94
N LEU A 333 -12.64 17.83 -1.80
CA LEU A 333 -12.74 17.71 -3.26
C LEU A 333 -11.53 18.33 -3.96
N SER A 334 -11.38 18.05 -5.25
CA SER A 334 -10.38 18.75 -6.07
C SER A 334 -10.74 20.23 -6.24
N LEU A 335 -9.74 21.07 -6.51
CA LEU A 335 -9.99 22.48 -6.81
C LEU A 335 -10.88 22.64 -8.07
N GLU A 336 -10.79 21.72 -9.02
CA GLU A 336 -11.64 21.68 -10.22
C GLU A 336 -13.11 21.45 -9.85
N ASP A 337 -13.39 20.46 -9.01
CA ASP A 337 -14.74 20.17 -8.52
C ASP A 337 -15.36 21.35 -7.78
N TYR A 338 -14.60 22.01 -6.91
CA TYR A 338 -15.08 23.20 -6.20
C TYR A 338 -15.36 24.41 -7.11
N ASN A 339 -14.68 24.49 -8.26
CA ASN A 339 -14.86 25.57 -9.23
C ASN A 339 -15.95 25.25 -10.28
N ASN A 340 -16.51 24.05 -10.26
CA ASN A 340 -17.57 23.61 -11.15
C ASN A 340 -18.92 23.56 -10.41
N GLU A 341 -19.76 24.58 -10.59
CA GLU A 341 -21.09 24.65 -9.96
C GLU A 341 -22.04 23.51 -10.42
N ASP A 342 -21.76 22.89 -11.57
CA ASP A 342 -22.52 21.75 -12.09
C ASP A 342 -21.98 20.40 -11.59
N SER A 343 -20.88 20.37 -10.82
CA SER A 343 -20.33 19.13 -10.26
C SER A 343 -21.35 18.42 -9.36
N GLU A 344 -21.75 17.21 -9.75
CA GLU A 344 -22.66 16.38 -8.95
C GLU A 344 -22.02 15.98 -7.61
N VAL A 345 -20.70 15.75 -7.59
CA VAL A 345 -19.96 15.43 -6.36
C VAL A 345 -19.98 16.62 -5.40
N LEU A 346 -19.82 17.85 -5.88
CA LEU A 346 -19.94 19.05 -5.06
C LEU A 346 -21.35 19.20 -4.47
N LYS A 347 -22.40 18.97 -5.28
CA LYS A 347 -23.80 19.05 -4.85
C LYS A 347 -24.09 18.01 -3.77
N GLU A 348 -23.72 16.76 -3.98
CA GLU A 348 -23.92 15.67 -3.02
C GLU A 348 -23.13 15.88 -1.73
N TYR A 349 -21.88 16.38 -1.83
CA TYR A 349 -21.05 16.73 -0.68
C TYR A 349 -21.67 17.87 0.14
N ARG A 350 -22.16 18.93 -0.52
CA ARG A 350 -22.89 20.02 0.14
C ARG A 350 -24.11 19.50 0.91
N GLU A 351 -24.90 18.64 0.27
CA GLU A 351 -26.08 18.04 0.92
C GLU A 351 -25.68 17.13 2.10
N SER A 352 -24.53 16.46 2.03
CA SER A 352 -23.99 15.68 3.15
C SER A 352 -23.65 16.58 4.35
N ILE A 353 -22.99 17.72 4.13
CA ILE A 353 -22.70 18.68 5.20
C ILE A 353 -23.99 19.17 5.86
N ILE A 354 -25.00 19.53 5.05
CA ILE A 354 -26.29 20.00 5.57
C ILE A 354 -26.96 18.93 6.44
N ARG A 355 -26.95 17.67 6.00
CA ARG A 355 -27.50 16.55 6.78
C ARG A 355 -26.76 16.38 8.10
N GLN A 356 -25.43 16.36 8.09
CA GLN A 356 -24.61 16.22 9.30
C GLN A 356 -24.91 17.32 10.32
N LEU A 357 -24.96 18.58 9.87
CA LEU A 357 -25.25 19.72 10.75
C LEU A 357 -26.69 19.68 11.29
N THR A 358 -27.65 19.28 10.45
CA THR A 358 -29.05 19.13 10.90
C THR A 358 -29.18 18.03 11.96
N VAL A 359 -28.49 16.90 11.78
CA VAL A 359 -28.44 15.80 12.76
C VAL A 359 -27.73 16.23 14.05
N ALA A 360 -26.70 17.06 13.93
CA ALA A 360 -26.01 17.66 15.07
C ALA A 360 -26.80 18.79 15.78
N GLY A 361 -28.02 19.11 15.32
CA GLY A 361 -28.96 20.00 15.99
C GLY A 361 -29.14 21.39 15.36
N ASP A 362 -28.45 21.70 14.25
CA ASP A 362 -28.62 22.99 13.57
C ASP A 362 -29.96 23.06 12.81
N SER A 363 -30.54 24.26 12.71
CA SER A 363 -31.70 24.47 11.83
C SER A 363 -31.28 24.33 10.36
N LEU A 364 -32.16 23.87 9.49
CA LEU A 364 -31.86 23.72 8.05
C LEU A 364 -31.28 25.00 7.43
N GLN A 365 -31.83 26.17 7.76
CA GLN A 365 -31.33 27.45 7.27
C GLN A 365 -29.89 27.72 7.70
N GLU A 366 -29.56 27.39 8.94
CA GLU A 366 -28.22 27.59 9.48
C GLU A 366 -27.24 26.55 8.93
N ALA A 367 -27.67 25.30 8.80
CA ALA A 367 -26.92 24.23 8.15
C ALA A 367 -26.56 24.59 6.69
N GLU A 368 -27.51 25.13 5.91
CA GLU A 368 -27.25 25.62 4.54
C GLU A 368 -26.24 26.76 4.50
N ARG A 369 -26.35 27.72 5.43
CA ARG A 369 -25.41 28.85 5.54
C ARG A 369 -23.99 28.35 5.86
N LEU A 370 -23.87 27.46 6.84
CA LEU A 370 -22.60 26.89 7.28
C LEU A 370 -21.99 26.00 6.21
N ALA A 371 -22.78 25.17 5.52
CA ALA A 371 -22.30 24.32 4.43
C ALA A 371 -21.65 25.14 3.31
N ASN A 372 -22.26 26.27 2.93
CA ASN A 372 -21.69 27.16 1.93
C ASN A 372 -20.36 27.80 2.40
N ALA A 373 -20.27 28.17 3.68
CA ALA A 373 -19.05 28.75 4.25
C ALA A 373 -17.92 27.71 4.38
N ILE A 374 -18.26 26.48 4.75
CA ILE A 374 -17.37 25.30 4.77
C ILE A 374 -16.78 25.05 3.39
N ILE A 375 -17.62 24.96 2.35
CA ILE A 375 -17.19 24.76 0.96
C ILE A 375 -16.30 25.91 0.49
N GLN A 376 -16.62 27.15 0.87
CA GLN A 376 -15.79 28.30 0.53
C GLN A 376 -14.39 28.21 1.14
N MET A 377 -14.30 27.83 2.42
CA MET A 377 -13.03 27.62 3.10
C MET A 377 -12.24 26.50 2.44
N GLU A 378 -12.84 25.33 2.24
CA GLU A 378 -12.15 24.19 1.64
C GLU A 378 -11.67 24.47 0.21
N ARG A 379 -12.43 25.24 -0.58
CA ARG A 379 -11.99 25.69 -1.90
C ARG A 379 -10.73 26.55 -1.82
N GLU A 380 -10.61 27.42 -0.81
CA GLU A 380 -9.39 28.21 -0.61
C GLU A 380 -8.22 27.32 -0.19
N LEU A 381 -8.44 26.35 0.70
CA LEU A 381 -7.41 25.38 1.12
C LEU A 381 -6.93 24.52 -0.05
N ALA A 382 -7.84 24.06 -0.92
CA ALA A 382 -7.52 23.32 -2.14
C ALA A 382 -6.62 24.13 -3.09
N GLY A 383 -6.79 25.46 -3.11
CA GLY A 383 -5.91 26.37 -3.87
C GLY A 383 -4.60 26.72 -3.18
N GLN A 384 -4.41 26.33 -1.92
CA GLN A 384 -3.22 26.60 -1.09
C GLN A 384 -2.54 25.30 -0.64
N THR A 385 -2.50 24.29 -1.48
CA THR A 385 -1.83 23.01 -1.19
C THR A 385 -0.48 22.97 -1.91
N ILE A 386 0.56 22.50 -1.23
CA ILE A 386 1.88 22.26 -1.82
C ILE A 386 1.76 21.14 -2.87
N ASP A 387 2.55 21.25 -3.93
CA ASP A 387 2.55 20.24 -4.98
C ASP A 387 2.95 18.86 -4.39
N PRO A 388 2.29 17.75 -4.79
CA PRO A 388 2.64 16.42 -4.31
C PRO A 388 4.11 16.04 -4.47
N GLU A 389 4.78 16.49 -5.54
CA GLU A 389 6.22 16.25 -5.74
C GLU A 389 7.05 16.96 -4.66
N GLU A 390 6.71 18.21 -4.32
CA GLU A 390 7.37 18.98 -3.25
C GLU A 390 7.02 18.43 -1.84
N LEU A 391 5.85 17.79 -1.66
CA LEU A 391 5.49 17.08 -0.42
C LEU A 391 6.25 15.75 -0.27
N GLY A 392 6.54 15.08 -1.37
CA GLY A 392 7.28 13.82 -1.39
C GLY A 392 8.80 13.97 -1.28
N ASP A 393 9.35 15.18 -1.39
CA ASP A 393 10.78 15.46 -1.24
C ASP A 393 11.24 15.26 0.20
N LEU A 394 12.01 14.19 0.44
CA LEU A 394 12.59 13.88 1.74
C LEU A 394 13.59 14.92 2.26
N GLN A 395 14.17 15.75 1.38
CA GLN A 395 15.06 16.85 1.78
C GLN A 395 14.28 18.10 2.21
N ARG A 396 12.97 18.15 1.96
CA ARG A 396 12.13 19.24 2.45
C ARG A 396 12.16 19.28 3.98
N LYS A 397 12.21 20.49 4.50
CA LYS A 397 12.15 20.76 5.95
C LYS A 397 10.80 21.36 6.29
N PRO A 398 9.86 20.56 6.85
CA PRO A 398 8.56 21.09 7.27
C PRO A 398 8.73 22.24 8.26
N LYS A 399 7.86 23.24 8.14
CA LYS A 399 7.85 24.34 9.08
C LYS A 399 7.47 23.85 10.48
N ARG A 400 8.26 24.24 11.48
CA ARG A 400 8.02 23.94 12.90
C ARG A 400 7.25 25.04 13.58
N TYR A 401 6.38 24.65 14.50
CA TYR A 401 5.55 25.54 15.30
C TYR A 401 5.70 25.21 16.79
N THR A 402 5.70 26.24 17.63
CA THR A 402 5.45 26.12 19.08
C THR A 402 4.04 26.62 19.40
N PRO A 403 3.49 26.35 20.60
CA PRO A 403 2.22 26.92 21.02
C PRO A 403 2.18 28.46 20.89
N GLU A 404 3.27 29.15 21.21
CA GLU A 404 3.37 30.61 21.03
C GLU A 404 3.34 31.03 19.55
N CYS A 405 3.98 30.27 18.67
CA CYS A 405 3.89 30.52 17.22
C CYS A 405 2.47 30.36 16.71
N LEU A 406 1.74 29.34 17.19
CA LEU A 406 0.35 29.11 16.80
C LEU A 406 -0.59 30.20 17.33
N ASP A 407 -0.39 30.66 18.57
CA ASP A 407 -1.12 31.80 19.11
C ASP A 407 -0.86 33.09 18.32
N ALA A 408 0.37 33.31 17.87
CA ALA A 408 0.70 34.46 17.02
C ALA A 408 0.04 34.37 15.63
N LEU A 409 -0.05 33.15 15.07
CA LEU A 409 -0.69 32.89 13.78
C LEU A 409 -2.22 32.98 13.87
N MET A 410 -2.81 32.53 14.98
CA MET A 410 -4.25 32.46 15.22
C MET A 410 -4.63 33.13 16.54
N PRO A 411 -4.48 34.46 16.66
CA PRO A 411 -4.58 35.18 17.94
C PRO A 411 -5.98 35.10 18.57
N GLN A 412 -7.02 34.88 17.76
CA GLN A 412 -8.38 34.67 18.27
C GLN A 412 -8.57 33.24 18.78
N ALA A 413 -8.02 32.25 18.08
CA ALA A 413 -8.16 30.84 18.43
C ALA A 413 -7.42 30.45 19.70
N ARG A 414 -6.28 31.10 19.96
CA ARG A 414 -5.38 30.81 21.10
C ARG A 414 -5.10 29.30 21.27
N PRO A 415 -4.58 28.61 20.25
CA PRO A 415 -4.42 27.14 20.29
C PRO A 415 -3.63 26.63 21.49
N SER A 416 -2.73 27.42 22.07
CA SER A 416 -1.99 27.04 23.28
C SER A 416 -2.89 26.66 24.46
N GLU A 417 -4.07 27.26 24.57
CA GLU A 417 -5.07 26.93 25.60
C GLU A 417 -5.61 25.52 25.42
N LEU A 418 -5.97 25.16 24.19
CA LEU A 418 -6.43 23.81 23.85
C LEU A 418 -5.32 22.79 24.09
N LEU A 419 -4.12 23.02 23.54
CA LEU A 419 -2.98 22.11 23.63
C LEU A 419 -2.65 21.79 25.09
N THR A 420 -2.62 22.81 25.95
CA THR A 420 -2.41 22.63 27.40
C THR A 420 -3.56 21.86 28.05
N ALA A 421 -4.81 22.16 27.71
CA ALA A 421 -5.99 21.52 28.28
C ALA A 421 -6.14 20.03 27.90
N ILE A 422 -5.54 19.61 26.79
CA ILE A 422 -5.46 18.20 26.37
C ILE A 422 -4.17 17.49 26.81
N GLY A 423 -3.34 18.16 27.62
CA GLY A 423 -2.19 17.57 28.31
C GLY A 423 -0.84 17.70 27.61
N LEU A 424 -0.75 18.45 26.50
CA LEU A 424 0.53 18.73 25.84
C LEU A 424 1.36 19.73 26.62
N SER A 425 2.68 19.62 26.47
CA SER A 425 3.64 20.52 27.11
C SER A 425 3.60 21.91 26.45
N PRO A 426 3.78 23.02 27.21
CA PRO A 426 3.81 24.36 26.62
C PRO A 426 5.00 24.58 25.66
N ASP A 427 6.03 23.75 25.74
CA ASP A 427 7.20 23.73 24.85
C ASP A 427 7.12 22.63 23.77
N VAL A 428 5.94 22.02 23.56
CA VAL A 428 5.77 20.99 22.52
C VAL A 428 6.16 21.54 21.16
N VAL A 429 7.02 20.82 20.46
CA VAL A 429 7.37 21.14 19.07
C VAL A 429 6.38 20.42 18.16
N MET A 430 5.82 21.17 17.22
CA MET A 430 4.87 20.67 16.24
C MET A 430 5.37 20.93 14.82
N GLN A 431 4.88 20.16 13.86
CA GLN A 431 5.06 20.42 12.43
C GLN A 431 3.75 20.18 11.68
N ALA A 432 3.55 20.86 10.55
CA ALA A 432 2.44 20.61 9.64
C ALA A 432 2.94 19.84 8.41
N PHE A 433 2.11 18.96 7.85
CA PHE A 433 2.47 18.20 6.65
C PHE A 433 2.53 19.12 5.43
N ASP A 434 1.55 20.02 5.33
CA ASP A 434 1.50 21.10 4.36
C ASP A 434 1.38 22.45 5.09
N GLU A 435 2.48 23.18 5.20
CA GLU A 435 2.48 24.50 5.85
C GLU A 435 1.67 25.56 5.11
N LYS A 436 1.55 25.50 3.77
CA LYS A 436 0.77 26.49 3.01
C LYS A 436 -0.71 26.31 3.30
N GLN A 437 -1.18 25.06 3.26
CA GLN A 437 -2.56 24.72 3.57
C GLN A 437 -2.88 25.01 5.04
N PHE A 438 -1.97 24.67 5.95
CA PHE A 438 -2.14 24.97 7.37
C PHE A 438 -2.25 26.47 7.66
N GLU A 439 -1.40 27.29 7.04
CA GLU A 439 -1.43 28.75 7.22
C GLU A 439 -2.67 29.39 6.60
N ALA A 440 -3.14 28.88 5.47
CA ALA A 440 -4.43 29.26 4.90
C ALA A 440 -5.57 28.94 5.87
N PHE A 441 -5.61 27.72 6.42
CA PHE A 441 -6.60 27.31 7.43
C PHE A 441 -6.53 28.19 8.68
N ALA A 442 -5.33 28.50 9.17
CA ALA A 442 -5.13 29.38 10.30
C ALA A 442 -5.71 30.79 10.07
N GLY A 443 -5.68 31.30 8.84
CA GLY A 443 -6.25 32.60 8.47
C GLY A 443 -7.77 32.68 8.64
N TRP A 444 -8.48 31.54 8.69
CA TRP A 444 -9.92 31.49 8.86
C TRP A 444 -10.37 31.69 10.31
N PHE A 445 -9.48 31.60 11.30
CA PHE A 445 -9.81 31.77 12.72
C PHE A 445 -10.04 33.24 13.10
N THR A 446 -11.17 33.79 12.65
CA THR A 446 -11.67 35.13 13.00
C THR A 446 -12.91 35.05 13.89
N PRO A 447 -13.27 36.12 14.64
CA PRO A 447 -14.46 36.08 15.51
C PRO A 447 -15.75 35.82 14.73
N GLU A 448 -15.84 36.28 13.48
CA GLU A 448 -17.00 36.09 12.61
C GLU A 448 -17.19 34.63 12.16
N ASN A 449 -16.11 33.84 12.16
CA ASN A 449 -16.10 32.45 11.73
C ASN A 449 -16.28 31.45 12.89
N LEU A 450 -16.55 31.91 14.12
CA LEU A 450 -16.71 31.02 15.28
C LEU A 450 -17.77 29.92 15.02
N GLU A 451 -18.92 30.28 14.46
CA GLU A 451 -19.99 29.31 14.17
C GLU A 451 -19.58 28.28 13.11
N LEU A 452 -18.69 28.65 12.16
CA LEU A 452 -18.13 27.71 11.19
C LEU A 452 -17.25 26.66 11.87
N PHE A 453 -16.40 27.04 12.84
CA PHE A 453 -15.57 26.07 13.55
C PHE A 453 -16.35 25.24 14.58
N LYS A 454 -17.42 25.80 15.16
CA LYS A 454 -18.39 25.02 15.94
C LYS A 454 -19.05 23.95 15.06
N ALA A 455 -19.46 24.32 13.86
CA ALA A 455 -20.04 23.39 12.87
C ALA A 455 -19.06 22.25 12.52
N TYR A 456 -17.80 22.58 12.23
CA TYR A 456 -16.76 21.58 11.98
C TYR A 456 -16.53 20.64 13.16
N GLN A 457 -16.41 21.17 14.37
CA GLN A 457 -16.24 20.33 15.56
C GLN A 457 -17.43 19.38 15.77
N LYS A 458 -18.68 19.85 15.52
CA LYS A 458 -19.87 19.00 15.57
C LYS A 458 -19.86 17.91 14.50
N MET A 459 -19.49 18.25 13.27
CA MET A 459 -19.35 17.27 12.18
C MET A 459 -18.29 16.22 12.48
N ALA A 460 -17.12 16.62 13.01
CA ALA A 460 -16.05 15.70 13.39
C ALA A 460 -16.50 14.74 14.51
N LEU A 461 -17.23 15.24 15.51
CA LEU A 461 -17.81 14.39 16.56
C LEU A 461 -18.88 13.43 16.02
N LEU A 462 -19.71 13.87 15.08
CA LEU A 462 -20.72 13.00 14.48
C LEU A 462 -20.06 11.90 13.65
N THR A 463 -19.19 12.28 12.72
CA THR A 463 -18.54 11.34 11.77
C THR A 463 -17.56 10.40 12.47
N GLY A 464 -16.79 10.89 13.45
CA GLY A 464 -15.80 10.11 14.17
C GLY A 464 -16.39 9.07 15.12
N PHE A 465 -17.67 9.20 15.52
CA PHE A 465 -18.29 8.35 16.54
C PHE A 465 -19.62 7.72 16.12
N SER A 466 -20.19 8.07 14.97
CA SER A 466 -21.47 7.54 14.46
C SER A 466 -21.51 6.01 14.42
N GLY A 467 -20.39 5.36 14.08
CA GLY A 467 -20.25 3.90 14.08
C GLY A 467 -20.51 3.24 15.44
N TYR A 468 -20.45 4.01 16.53
CA TYR A 468 -20.63 3.52 17.90
C TYR A 468 -22.04 3.84 18.47
N LEU A 469 -22.86 4.55 17.70
CA LEU A 469 -24.21 5.00 18.07
C LEU A 469 -25.27 4.05 17.50
N SER A 470 -26.50 4.54 17.26
CA SER A 470 -27.57 3.74 16.64
C SER A 470 -27.21 3.22 15.24
N GLU A 471 -27.89 2.16 14.81
CA GLU A 471 -27.69 1.57 13.48
C GLU A 471 -28.03 2.57 12.36
N GLU A 472 -29.02 3.44 12.56
CA GLU A 472 -29.36 4.50 11.59
C GLU A 472 -28.20 5.48 11.40
N LEU A 473 -27.58 5.94 12.49
CA LEU A 473 -26.45 6.88 12.43
C LEU A 473 -25.18 6.20 11.91
N ALA A 474 -24.92 4.97 12.32
CA ALA A 474 -23.81 4.17 11.79
C ALA A 474 -24.00 3.93 10.28
N PHE A 475 -25.22 3.61 9.85
CA PHE A 475 -25.49 3.41 8.43
C PHE A 475 -25.29 4.69 7.62
N GLU A 476 -25.81 5.82 8.11
CA GLU A 476 -25.77 7.09 7.40
C GLU A 476 -24.38 7.74 7.37
N PHE A 477 -23.64 7.67 8.48
CA PHE A 477 -22.38 8.42 8.66
C PHE A 477 -21.15 7.55 8.91
N TYR A 478 -21.30 6.22 8.90
CA TYR A 478 -20.21 5.24 9.10
C TYR A 478 -20.29 4.09 8.06
N TYR A 479 -20.33 4.46 6.78
CA TYR A 479 -20.23 3.55 5.62
C TYR A 479 -21.28 2.43 5.52
N GLY A 480 -22.46 2.60 6.11
CA GLY A 480 -23.45 1.53 6.06
C GLY A 480 -23.11 0.33 6.97
N GLN A 481 -22.18 0.47 7.92
CA GLN A 481 -21.70 -0.66 8.71
C GLN A 481 -22.81 -1.22 9.60
N ALA A 482 -23.15 -2.49 9.40
CA ALA A 482 -24.07 -3.21 10.27
C ALA A 482 -23.41 -3.55 11.61
N ALA A 483 -24.22 -3.67 12.65
CA ALA A 483 -23.77 -4.11 13.97
C ALA A 483 -23.72 -5.63 14.05
N ASP A 484 -22.87 -6.24 13.24
CA ASP A 484 -22.70 -7.69 13.13
C ASP A 484 -21.37 -8.18 13.72
N SER A 485 -21.09 -9.47 13.54
CA SER A 485 -19.86 -10.09 14.04
C SER A 485 -18.62 -9.45 13.44
N ASP A 486 -18.61 -9.09 12.16
CA ASP A 486 -17.43 -8.51 11.51
C ASP A 486 -17.11 -7.12 12.05
N ALA A 487 -18.14 -6.30 12.28
CA ALA A 487 -18.01 -5.03 12.98
C ALA A 487 -17.48 -5.21 14.42
N ALA A 488 -17.98 -6.22 15.13
CA ALA A 488 -17.54 -6.52 16.49
C ALA A 488 -16.09 -7.04 16.55
N ASN A 489 -15.67 -7.88 15.59
CA ASN A 489 -14.28 -8.31 15.45
C ASN A 489 -13.35 -7.12 15.16
N SER A 490 -13.78 -6.24 14.24
CA SER A 490 -13.02 -5.03 13.89
C SER A 490 -12.87 -4.09 15.09
N ALA A 491 -13.92 -3.94 15.90
CA ALA A 491 -13.87 -3.15 17.13
C ALA A 491 -12.88 -3.72 18.15
N VAL A 492 -12.86 -5.05 18.36
CA VAL A 492 -11.87 -5.68 19.25
C VAL A 492 -10.46 -5.44 18.72
N GLN A 493 -10.22 -5.62 17.43
CA GLN A 493 -8.90 -5.36 16.83
C GLN A 493 -8.48 -3.88 16.94
N MET A 494 -9.42 -2.94 16.87
CA MET A 494 -9.15 -1.51 16.96
C MET A 494 -8.82 -1.05 18.39
N PHE A 495 -9.52 -1.58 19.40
CA PHE A 495 -9.44 -1.09 20.78
C PHE A 495 -8.64 -1.99 21.72
N LEU A 496 -8.51 -3.27 21.41
CA LEU A 496 -7.89 -4.30 22.25
C LEU A 496 -6.89 -5.15 21.45
N SER A 497 -6.16 -4.53 20.51
CA SER A 497 -5.19 -5.23 19.65
C SER A 497 -4.09 -5.96 20.43
N GLU A 498 -3.62 -5.37 21.53
CA GLU A 498 -2.55 -5.94 22.38
C GLU A 498 -3.08 -7.15 23.17
N GLU A 499 -4.26 -7.04 23.75
CA GLU A 499 -4.94 -8.15 24.43
C GLU A 499 -5.22 -9.32 23.48
N LEU A 500 -5.77 -9.01 22.29
CA LEU A 500 -6.07 -10.03 21.28
C LEU A 500 -4.79 -10.63 20.67
N GLY A 501 -3.77 -9.79 20.47
CA GLY A 501 -2.47 -10.18 19.94
C GLY A 501 -1.76 -11.19 20.83
N GLU A 502 -1.79 -10.98 22.15
CA GLU A 502 -1.20 -11.93 23.10
C GLU A 502 -1.89 -13.30 23.01
N LEU A 503 -3.23 -13.33 23.06
CA LEU A 503 -3.99 -14.59 22.94
C LEU A 503 -3.77 -15.28 21.59
N TYR A 504 -3.63 -14.50 20.51
CA TYR A 504 -3.34 -15.02 19.18
C TYR A 504 -1.98 -15.73 19.16
N VAL A 505 -0.92 -15.09 19.64
CA VAL A 505 0.43 -15.69 19.59
C VAL A 505 0.56 -16.89 20.52
N GLU A 506 -0.06 -16.86 21.70
CA GLU A 506 -0.10 -18.00 22.62
C GLU A 506 -0.68 -19.26 21.96
N ARG A 507 -1.60 -19.08 21.01
CA ARG A 507 -2.29 -20.18 20.33
C ARG A 507 -1.66 -20.58 19.00
N TYR A 508 -1.17 -19.62 18.22
CA TYR A 508 -0.83 -19.84 16.81
C TYR A 508 0.64 -19.64 16.47
N PHE A 509 1.47 -19.11 17.39
CA PHE A 509 2.88 -18.82 17.09
C PHE A 509 3.84 -19.23 18.20
N SER A 510 4.69 -20.22 17.92
CA SER A 510 5.61 -20.79 18.92
C SER A 510 6.86 -19.91 19.12
N SER A 511 7.42 -19.94 20.33
CA SER A 511 8.70 -19.31 20.64
C SER A 511 9.88 -19.94 19.87
N GLU A 512 9.77 -21.21 19.48
CA GLU A 512 10.76 -21.90 18.63
C GLU A 512 10.77 -21.31 17.22
N SER A 513 9.61 -21.05 16.63
CA SER A 513 9.51 -20.36 15.34
C SER A 513 10.10 -18.96 15.40
N LYS A 514 9.81 -18.20 16.47
CA LYS A 514 10.42 -16.88 16.70
C LYS A 514 11.96 -16.97 16.67
N ALA A 515 12.54 -17.89 17.43
CA ALA A 515 13.98 -18.06 17.53
C ALA A 515 14.63 -18.46 16.18
N GLY A 516 14.01 -19.37 15.43
CA GLY A 516 14.52 -19.80 14.12
C GLY A 516 14.51 -18.66 13.08
N ILE A 517 13.49 -17.79 13.12
CA ILE A 517 13.39 -16.64 12.23
C ILE A 517 14.37 -15.53 12.64
N GLU A 518 14.57 -15.31 13.95
CA GLU A 518 15.61 -14.40 14.45
C GLU A 518 17.02 -14.86 14.03
N GLU A 519 17.30 -16.16 14.08
CA GLU A 519 18.55 -16.74 13.59
C GLU A 519 18.72 -16.51 12.08
N MET A 520 17.67 -16.76 11.30
CA MET A 520 17.67 -16.50 9.85
C MET A 520 17.96 -15.03 9.53
N ALA A 521 17.35 -14.11 10.26
CA ALA A 521 17.56 -12.69 10.05
C ALA A 521 18.99 -12.24 10.41
N GLY A 522 19.57 -12.82 11.47
CA GLY A 522 21.00 -12.64 11.79
C GLY A 522 21.91 -13.09 10.64
N MET A 523 21.62 -14.25 10.03
CA MET A 523 22.36 -14.73 8.86
C MET A 523 22.25 -13.76 7.66
N MET A 524 21.06 -13.21 7.40
CA MET A 524 20.87 -12.23 6.32
C MET A 524 21.69 -10.96 6.54
N ILE A 525 21.70 -10.42 7.77
CA ILE A 525 22.54 -9.25 8.10
C ILE A 525 24.02 -9.54 7.83
N ASP A 526 24.52 -10.68 8.30
CA ASP A 526 25.93 -11.04 8.15
C ASP A 526 26.32 -11.21 6.68
N VAL A 527 25.46 -11.85 5.88
CA VAL A 527 25.64 -11.95 4.43
C VAL A 527 25.63 -10.56 3.77
N PHE A 528 24.65 -9.72 4.09
CA PHE A 528 24.58 -8.37 3.52
C PHE A 528 25.85 -7.55 3.84
N LYS A 529 26.38 -7.66 5.07
CA LYS A 529 27.67 -7.04 5.45
C LYS A 529 28.82 -7.55 4.58
N ASP A 530 28.89 -8.86 4.35
CA ASP A 530 29.92 -9.46 3.49
C ASP A 530 29.81 -8.99 2.04
N ARG A 531 28.59 -8.84 1.54
CA ARG A 531 28.34 -8.28 0.20
C ARG A 531 28.83 -6.85 0.08
N ILE A 532 28.42 -5.96 1.00
CA ILE A 532 28.88 -4.56 1.02
C ILE A 532 30.40 -4.46 1.03
N ARG A 533 31.09 -5.30 1.81
CA ARG A 533 32.56 -5.31 1.85
C ARG A 533 33.18 -5.58 0.47
N ARG A 534 32.54 -6.43 -0.34
CA ARG A 534 33.00 -6.85 -1.67
C ARG A 534 32.55 -5.94 -2.82
N LEU A 535 31.67 -4.96 -2.60
CA LEU A 535 31.21 -4.07 -3.66
C LEU A 535 32.35 -3.20 -4.20
N ASP A 536 32.83 -3.47 -5.42
CA ASP A 536 33.98 -2.75 -5.99
C ASP A 536 33.67 -1.30 -6.35
N TRP A 537 32.39 -0.95 -6.49
CA TRP A 537 31.93 0.38 -6.88
C TRP A 537 31.78 1.36 -5.71
N MET A 538 31.84 0.88 -4.46
CA MET A 538 31.72 1.73 -3.26
C MET A 538 33.09 2.03 -2.64
N GLU A 539 33.31 3.30 -2.30
CA GLU A 539 34.46 3.76 -1.55
C GLU A 539 34.43 3.26 -0.09
N VAL A 540 35.63 3.19 0.54
CA VAL A 540 35.80 2.65 1.89
C VAL A 540 34.93 3.37 2.93
N ASN A 541 34.80 4.70 2.84
CA ASN A 541 34.02 5.48 3.80
C ASN A 541 32.52 5.20 3.69
N THR A 542 31.98 5.14 2.46
CA THR A 542 30.56 4.84 2.24
C THR A 542 30.23 3.39 2.64
N LYS A 543 31.15 2.44 2.39
CA LYS A 543 31.03 1.07 2.94
C LYS A 543 30.97 1.07 4.47
N GLN A 544 31.80 1.86 5.15
CA GLN A 544 31.79 1.94 6.62
C GLN A 544 30.46 2.47 7.16
N GLU A 545 29.88 3.49 6.53
CA GLU A 545 28.57 4.01 6.92
C GLU A 545 27.46 2.98 6.68
N ALA A 546 27.49 2.27 5.56
CA ALA A 546 26.52 1.22 5.27
C ALA A 546 26.63 0.02 6.23
N LEU A 547 27.86 -0.39 6.58
CA LEU A 547 28.11 -1.40 7.62
C LEU A 547 27.62 -0.94 9.00
N LYS A 548 27.86 0.33 9.35
CA LYS A 548 27.34 0.92 10.59
C LYS A 548 25.81 0.90 10.62
N LYS A 549 25.15 1.11 9.48
CA LYS A 549 23.69 1.00 9.38
C LYS A 549 23.21 -0.43 9.66
N LEU A 550 23.85 -1.43 9.08
CA LEU A 550 23.57 -2.85 9.39
C LEU A 550 23.90 -3.23 10.83
N ASP A 551 24.94 -2.66 11.43
CA ASP A 551 25.29 -2.92 12.83
C ASP A 551 24.25 -2.34 13.81
N ASN A 552 23.48 -1.33 13.41
CA ASN A 552 22.46 -0.68 14.23
C ASN A 552 21.02 -1.04 13.83
N ILE A 553 20.83 -2.01 12.92
CA ILE A 553 19.49 -2.40 12.50
C ILE A 553 18.77 -3.12 13.67
N THR A 554 17.52 -2.74 13.93
CA THR A 554 16.66 -3.41 14.90
C THR A 554 15.75 -4.40 14.18
N ILE A 555 15.62 -5.62 14.68
CA ILE A 555 14.72 -6.64 14.12
C ILE A 555 13.66 -7.00 15.16
N LEU A 556 12.39 -6.90 14.77
CA LEU A 556 11.24 -7.27 15.59
C LEU A 556 10.50 -8.44 14.95
N ILE A 557 10.53 -9.62 15.60
CA ILE A 557 9.92 -10.86 15.10
C ILE A 557 8.77 -11.31 16.00
N GLY A 558 7.62 -11.61 15.39
CA GLY A 558 6.43 -12.19 15.97
C GLY A 558 5.58 -11.20 16.77
N TYR A 559 6.09 -10.75 17.90
CA TYR A 559 5.35 -10.02 18.93
C TYR A 559 6.27 -9.20 19.84
N PRO A 560 5.75 -8.16 20.51
CA PRO A 560 6.53 -7.33 21.42
C PRO A 560 7.13 -8.12 22.59
N ASP A 561 8.28 -7.66 23.08
CA ASP A 561 8.87 -8.20 24.32
C ASP A 561 8.01 -7.86 25.56
N GLU A 562 7.32 -6.72 25.51
CA GLU A 562 6.42 -6.23 26.55
C GLU A 562 5.09 -5.75 25.93
N TRP A 563 3.98 -6.37 26.32
CA TRP A 563 2.64 -6.00 25.86
C TRP A 563 2.15 -4.70 26.49
N GLN A 564 1.63 -3.77 25.68
CA GLN A 564 1.08 -2.50 26.16
C GLN A 564 -0.46 -2.53 26.23
N LYS A 565 -0.98 -3.48 27.01
CA LYS A 565 -2.43 -3.65 27.23
C LYS A 565 -3.07 -2.41 27.86
N THR A 566 -4.36 -2.21 27.60
CA THR A 566 -5.09 -1.08 28.17
C THR A 566 -5.36 -1.27 29.67
N ASP A 567 -5.19 -0.22 30.47
CA ASP A 567 -5.60 -0.23 31.88
C ASP A 567 -7.10 0.07 32.07
N VAL A 568 -7.83 0.25 30.96
CA VAL A 568 -9.25 0.59 30.98
C VAL A 568 -10.09 -0.61 31.43
N THR A 569 -11.05 -0.36 32.32
CA THR A 569 -12.12 -1.30 32.62
C THR A 569 -13.16 -1.28 31.51
N ILE A 570 -13.24 -2.36 30.74
CA ILE A 570 -14.34 -2.59 29.81
C ILE A 570 -15.55 -3.07 30.62
N LYS A 571 -16.65 -2.32 30.54
CA LYS A 571 -17.88 -2.63 31.27
C LYS A 571 -18.75 -3.55 30.43
N SER A 572 -19.26 -4.61 31.06
CA SER A 572 -20.25 -5.50 30.45
C SER A 572 -21.59 -4.77 30.27
N ARG A 573 -22.44 -5.30 29.39
CA ARG A 573 -23.85 -4.87 29.27
C ARG A 573 -24.59 -4.92 30.62
N LEU A 574 -24.30 -5.94 31.44
CA LEU A 574 -24.95 -6.13 32.75
C LEU A 574 -24.55 -5.06 33.77
N ASP A 575 -23.34 -4.53 33.62
CA ASP A 575 -22.81 -3.43 34.45
C ASP A 575 -23.09 -2.04 33.84
N GLY A 576 -23.95 -1.99 32.82
CA GLY A 576 -24.36 -0.76 32.14
C GLY A 576 -23.32 -0.19 31.18
N GLY A 577 -22.41 -1.01 30.63
CA GLY A 577 -21.51 -0.61 29.56
C GLY A 577 -22.21 -0.54 28.21
N SER A 578 -21.88 0.49 27.42
CA SER A 578 -22.26 0.64 26.01
C SER A 578 -21.03 0.54 25.11
N TYR A 579 -21.23 0.29 23.81
CA TYR A 579 -20.13 0.31 22.86
C TYR A 579 -19.42 1.68 22.84
N PHE A 580 -20.20 2.76 22.77
CA PHE A 580 -19.67 4.13 22.81
C PHE A 580 -18.80 4.38 24.03
N ASP A 581 -19.26 4.02 25.24
CA ASP A 581 -18.52 4.29 26.48
C ASP A 581 -17.22 3.50 26.55
N ASN A 582 -17.24 2.23 26.15
CA ASN A 582 -16.06 1.37 26.16
C ASN A 582 -15.03 1.85 25.12
N ALA A 583 -15.47 2.15 23.89
CA ALA A 583 -14.63 2.70 22.83
C ALA A 583 -14.01 4.05 23.24
N ALA A 584 -14.83 4.98 23.74
CA ALA A 584 -14.38 6.29 24.20
C ALA A 584 -13.33 6.20 25.31
N ALA A 585 -13.54 5.32 26.30
CA ALA A 585 -12.61 5.13 27.41
C ALA A 585 -11.25 4.62 26.92
N VAL A 586 -11.22 3.69 25.97
CA VAL A 586 -9.98 3.20 25.35
C VAL A 586 -9.30 4.30 24.55
N SER A 587 -10.02 5.02 23.69
CA SER A 587 -9.46 6.13 22.89
C SER A 587 -8.86 7.25 23.75
N ALA A 588 -9.53 7.60 24.86
CA ALA A 588 -9.02 8.58 25.81
C ALA A 588 -7.75 8.09 26.54
N TRP A 589 -7.66 6.80 26.85
CA TRP A 589 -6.44 6.20 27.38
C TRP A 589 -5.31 6.23 26.32
N GLN A 590 -5.58 5.84 25.07
CA GLN A 590 -4.60 5.88 23.98
C GLN A 590 -4.02 7.28 23.76
N TRP A 591 -4.86 8.33 23.81
CA TRP A 591 -4.42 9.72 23.77
C TRP A 591 -3.41 10.04 24.89
N LYS A 592 -3.73 9.68 26.14
CA LYS A 592 -2.83 9.90 27.28
C LYS A 592 -1.50 9.16 27.10
N GLN A 593 -1.53 7.91 26.63
CA GLN A 593 -0.32 7.15 26.37
C GLN A 593 0.55 7.79 25.28
N MET A 594 -0.07 8.34 24.23
CA MET A 594 0.66 9.08 23.19
C MET A 594 1.30 10.37 23.74
N VAL A 595 0.57 11.14 24.54
CA VAL A 595 1.09 12.36 25.20
C VAL A 595 2.25 12.03 26.14
N GLU A 596 2.17 10.93 26.89
CA GLU A 596 3.29 10.47 27.72
C GLU A 596 4.47 9.96 26.88
N ARG A 597 4.21 9.35 25.72
CA ARG A 597 5.26 8.90 24.80
C ARG A 597 6.04 10.08 24.19
N LEU A 598 5.39 11.21 23.92
CA LEU A 598 6.08 12.43 23.44
C LEU A 598 7.18 12.92 24.40
N LYS A 599 7.10 12.57 25.69
CA LYS A 599 8.08 12.97 26.72
C LYS A 599 9.28 12.02 26.81
N LYS A 600 9.27 10.93 26.05
CA LYS A 600 10.27 9.87 26.06
C LYS A 600 11.09 9.89 24.76
N PRO A 601 12.32 9.36 24.77
CA PRO A 601 13.03 9.08 23.52
C PRO A 601 12.25 8.06 22.68
N VAL A 602 12.50 8.08 21.38
CA VAL A 602 12.00 7.06 20.45
C VAL A 602 12.58 5.70 20.86
N ASP A 603 11.70 4.70 20.97
CA ASP A 603 12.08 3.33 21.24
C ASP A 603 11.95 2.50 19.97
N SER A 604 13.08 2.12 19.37
CA SER A 604 13.12 1.28 18.16
C SER A 604 12.63 -0.15 18.42
N ARG A 605 12.54 -0.59 19.69
CA ARG A 605 12.00 -1.91 20.05
C ARG A 605 10.49 -1.90 20.29
N ARG A 606 9.83 -0.74 20.24
CA ARG A 606 8.37 -0.69 20.29
C ARG A 606 7.80 -1.33 19.04
N PHE A 607 7.01 -2.39 19.22
CA PHE A 607 6.32 -3.08 18.13
C PHE A 607 5.13 -2.22 17.66
N PRO A 608 5.12 -1.69 16.42
CA PRO A 608 4.12 -0.72 16.00
C PRO A 608 2.88 -1.36 15.34
N LEU A 609 2.92 -2.66 15.06
CA LEU A 609 1.86 -3.43 14.43
C LEU A 609 1.26 -4.44 15.43
N ALA A 610 -0.01 -4.80 15.26
CA ALA A 610 -0.58 -5.90 16.03
C ALA A 610 0.13 -7.21 15.65
N ALA A 611 0.33 -8.11 16.61
CA ALA A 611 1.08 -9.35 16.37
C ALA A 611 0.45 -10.24 15.27
N TYR A 612 -0.86 -10.16 15.06
CA TYR A 612 -1.57 -10.90 14.00
C TYR A 612 -1.61 -10.17 12.66
N THR A 613 -0.96 -9.02 12.49
CA THR A 613 -0.93 -8.33 11.19
C THR A 613 -0.19 -9.19 10.15
N VAL A 614 -0.81 -9.39 8.98
CA VAL A 614 -0.21 -10.11 7.85
C VAL A 614 0.51 -9.11 6.96
N ASN A 615 1.71 -8.71 7.38
CA ASN A 615 2.59 -7.84 6.61
C ASN A 615 4.04 -7.95 7.10
N ALA A 616 4.98 -7.33 6.40
CA ALA A 616 6.30 -6.96 6.91
C ALA A 616 6.51 -5.44 6.72
N ALA A 617 7.44 -4.84 7.45
CA ALA A 617 7.71 -3.41 7.30
C ALA A 617 9.14 -3.01 7.65
N ALA A 618 9.66 -2.06 6.87
CA ALA A 618 10.90 -1.34 7.10
C ALA A 618 10.63 0.10 7.57
N SER A 619 10.97 0.40 8.83
CA SER A 619 10.95 1.75 9.40
C SER A 619 12.32 2.41 9.23
N ARG A 620 12.47 3.20 8.17
CA ARG A 620 13.71 3.92 7.82
C ARG A 620 14.15 4.92 8.91
N ASN A 621 13.21 5.57 9.57
CA ASN A 621 13.44 6.57 10.62
C ASN A 621 13.86 5.98 11.98
N THR A 622 13.71 4.67 12.18
CA THR A 622 14.22 3.98 13.39
C THR A 622 15.23 2.88 13.06
N ASN A 623 15.55 2.71 11.77
CA ASN A 623 16.37 1.62 11.25
C ASN A 623 15.88 0.24 11.75
N THR A 624 14.57 0.00 11.64
CA THR A 624 13.90 -1.19 12.19
C THR A 624 13.19 -1.98 11.10
N ILE A 625 13.30 -3.31 11.13
CA ILE A 625 12.50 -4.24 10.32
C ILE A 625 11.55 -5.05 11.21
N ILE A 626 10.32 -5.26 10.76
CA ILE A 626 9.20 -5.74 11.59
C ILE A 626 8.47 -6.87 10.86
N PHE A 627 8.32 -8.00 11.55
CA PHE A 627 7.61 -9.19 11.07
C PHE A 627 6.63 -9.67 12.16
N PRO A 628 5.36 -9.26 12.14
CA PRO A 628 4.36 -9.76 13.08
C PRO A 628 4.11 -11.27 12.88
N ALA A 629 3.69 -11.96 13.92
CA ALA A 629 3.37 -13.39 13.87
C ALA A 629 2.35 -13.77 12.78
N GLY A 630 1.44 -12.84 12.43
CA GLY A 630 0.44 -13.04 11.37
C GLY A 630 1.04 -13.38 10.00
N ILE A 631 2.17 -12.79 9.60
CA ILE A 631 2.82 -13.15 8.31
C ILE A 631 3.65 -14.44 8.42
N LEU A 632 4.03 -14.87 9.63
CA LEU A 632 4.95 -15.97 9.90
C LEU A 632 4.25 -17.34 9.88
N GLN A 633 3.53 -17.60 8.80
CA GLN A 633 2.82 -18.85 8.51
C GLN A 633 2.86 -19.14 7.00
N ALA A 634 2.49 -20.36 6.60
CA ALA A 634 2.55 -20.77 5.20
C ALA A 634 1.66 -19.88 4.30
N PRO A 635 2.13 -19.50 3.09
CA PRO A 635 3.33 -20.02 2.42
C PRO A 635 4.63 -19.27 2.76
N PHE A 636 4.62 -18.23 3.61
CA PHE A 636 5.83 -17.48 3.92
C PHE A 636 6.77 -18.25 4.84
N TYR A 637 6.23 -18.88 5.89
CA TYR A 637 7.02 -19.67 6.83
C TYR A 637 6.26 -20.92 7.27
N ASP A 638 6.90 -22.08 7.19
CA ASP A 638 6.41 -23.33 7.76
C ASP A 638 7.51 -23.98 8.60
N PRO A 639 7.33 -24.16 9.93
CA PRO A 639 8.33 -24.79 10.78
C PRO A 639 8.62 -26.25 10.41
N ASN A 640 7.79 -26.88 9.58
CA ASN A 640 8.00 -28.24 9.07
C ASN A 640 8.62 -28.29 7.66
N ALA A 641 8.75 -27.16 6.98
CA ALA A 641 9.41 -27.08 5.68
C ALA A 641 10.94 -27.15 5.82
N SER A 642 11.61 -27.45 4.72
CA SER A 642 13.07 -27.40 4.65
C SER A 642 13.59 -25.97 4.90
N PHE A 643 14.87 -25.87 5.23
CA PHE A 643 15.51 -24.57 5.39
C PHE A 643 15.51 -23.80 4.06
N GLU A 644 15.75 -24.48 2.94
CA GLU A 644 15.76 -23.92 1.58
C GLU A 644 14.38 -23.37 1.17
N GLU A 645 13.29 -24.05 1.53
CA GLU A 645 11.92 -23.55 1.30
C GLU A 645 11.64 -22.30 2.12
N ASN A 646 11.94 -22.30 3.43
CA ASN A 646 11.76 -21.11 4.27
C ASN A 646 12.69 -19.97 3.84
N LEU A 647 13.90 -20.29 3.37
CA LEU A 647 14.86 -19.32 2.84
C LEU A 647 14.34 -18.69 1.54
N GLY A 648 13.69 -19.46 0.68
CA GLY A 648 13.06 -19.00 -0.56
C GLY A 648 11.80 -18.17 -0.35
N ALA A 649 11.10 -18.38 0.77
CA ALA A 649 9.96 -17.57 1.17
C ALA A 649 10.38 -16.48 2.18
N ILE A 650 10.12 -16.67 3.48
CA ILE A 650 10.39 -15.66 4.52
C ILE A 650 11.84 -15.15 4.53
N GLY A 651 12.82 -15.97 4.17
CA GLY A 651 14.22 -15.54 4.08
C GLY A 651 14.43 -14.43 3.05
N THR A 652 13.83 -14.56 1.86
CA THR A 652 13.84 -13.49 0.85
C THR A 652 13.09 -12.25 1.31
N THR A 653 11.98 -12.39 2.04
CA THR A 653 11.24 -11.26 2.61
C THR A 653 12.06 -10.53 3.69
N ILE A 654 12.77 -11.25 4.56
CA ILE A 654 13.68 -10.65 5.54
C ILE A 654 14.78 -9.85 4.85
N ALA A 655 15.42 -10.43 3.84
CA ALA A 655 16.46 -9.74 3.10
C ALA A 655 15.93 -8.58 2.25
N HIS A 656 14.68 -8.66 1.77
CA HIS A 656 13.97 -7.56 1.12
C HIS A 656 13.80 -6.36 2.09
N GLU A 657 13.31 -6.58 3.31
CA GLU A 657 13.20 -5.50 4.32
C GLU A 657 14.56 -4.92 4.74
N ILE A 658 15.62 -5.75 4.78
CA ILE A 658 16.98 -5.24 4.98
C ILE A 658 17.41 -4.36 3.80
N THR A 659 17.06 -4.75 2.57
CA THR A 659 17.39 -3.99 1.36
C THR A 659 16.66 -2.64 1.30
N HIS A 660 15.45 -2.53 1.85
CA HIS A 660 14.75 -1.24 2.01
C HIS A 660 15.52 -0.22 2.85
N MET A 661 16.47 -0.64 3.68
CA MET A 661 17.39 0.27 4.37
C MET A 661 18.45 0.86 3.42
N PHE A 662 18.56 0.37 2.19
CA PHE A 662 19.57 0.77 1.22
C PHE A 662 18.98 1.15 -0.15
N ASP A 663 17.69 0.92 -0.42
CA ASP A 663 17.01 1.36 -1.65
C ASP A 663 17.08 2.89 -1.85
N ASP A 664 16.51 3.40 -2.95
CA ASP A 664 16.53 4.83 -3.30
C ASP A 664 15.98 5.77 -2.20
N GLY A 665 15.02 5.30 -1.38
CA GLY A 665 14.52 6.02 -0.22
C GLY A 665 15.36 5.81 1.04
N GLY A 666 15.69 4.55 1.35
CA GLY A 666 16.44 4.12 2.52
C GLY A 666 17.89 4.59 2.53
N ALA A 667 18.52 4.68 1.36
CA ALA A 667 19.85 5.24 1.17
C ALA A 667 20.00 6.68 1.68
N GLN A 668 18.89 7.41 1.86
CA GLN A 668 18.89 8.79 2.35
C GLN A 668 18.96 8.89 3.88
N TYR A 669 18.73 7.78 4.58
CA TYR A 669 18.73 7.70 6.04
C TYR A 669 20.04 7.09 6.54
N ASP A 670 20.64 7.68 7.58
CA ASP A 670 21.82 7.11 8.22
C ASP A 670 21.47 6.00 9.23
N ALA A 671 22.51 5.47 9.90
CA ALA A 671 22.38 4.37 10.87
C ALA A 671 21.50 4.68 12.10
N ALA A 672 21.20 5.96 12.36
CA ALA A 672 20.29 6.36 13.43
C ALA A 672 18.86 6.61 12.92
N GLY A 673 18.65 6.67 11.60
CA GLY A 673 17.36 7.00 11.00
C GLY A 673 17.16 8.50 10.74
N ASN A 674 18.24 9.28 10.69
CA ASN A 674 18.16 10.70 10.30
C ASN A 674 18.35 10.85 8.79
N ILE A 675 17.62 11.78 8.18
CA ILE A 675 17.84 12.16 6.78
C ILE A 675 19.17 12.90 6.69
N ARG A 676 20.18 12.23 6.11
CA ARG A 676 21.56 12.75 6.03
C ARG A 676 22.27 12.13 4.85
N ASN A 677 22.94 12.94 4.04
CA ASN A 677 23.87 12.42 3.05
C ASN A 677 25.12 11.81 3.72
N TRP A 678 25.27 10.49 3.63
CA TRP A 678 26.43 9.71 4.08
C TRP A 678 27.22 9.08 2.91
N TRP A 679 26.83 9.39 1.68
CA TRP A 679 27.47 8.93 0.46
C TRP A 679 28.61 9.87 0.05
N SER A 680 29.63 9.33 -0.61
CA SER A 680 30.48 10.16 -1.46
C SER A 680 29.69 10.56 -2.71
N GLU A 681 30.09 11.66 -3.36
CA GLU A 681 29.45 12.13 -4.60
C GLU A 681 29.56 11.07 -5.72
N HIS A 682 30.73 10.41 -5.80
CA HIS A 682 30.98 9.33 -6.75
C HIS A 682 30.02 8.15 -6.53
N ASP A 683 29.94 7.64 -5.31
CA ASP A 683 29.13 6.46 -4.99
C ASP A 683 27.63 6.76 -5.13
N ASN A 684 27.19 7.96 -4.73
CA ASN A 684 25.81 8.36 -4.90
C ASN A 684 25.41 8.45 -6.39
N THR A 685 26.29 9.02 -7.23
CA THR A 685 26.06 9.11 -8.67
C THR A 685 25.99 7.74 -9.31
N TYR A 686 26.90 6.84 -8.94
CA TYR A 686 26.92 5.48 -9.45
C TYR A 686 25.70 4.67 -8.99
N PHE A 687 25.30 4.82 -7.72
CA PHE A 687 24.08 4.20 -7.20
C PHE A 687 22.83 4.67 -7.95
N LYS A 688 22.69 5.98 -8.22
CA LYS A 688 21.60 6.52 -9.04
C LYS A 688 21.57 5.94 -10.46
N GLU A 689 22.73 5.65 -11.05
CA GLU A 689 22.80 4.97 -12.35
C GLU A 689 22.32 3.52 -12.28
N LEU A 690 22.69 2.78 -11.21
CA LEU A 690 22.17 1.44 -10.98
C LEU A 690 20.64 1.44 -10.79
N CYS A 691 20.09 2.45 -10.10
CA CYS A 691 18.65 2.65 -9.96
C CYS A 691 17.99 2.87 -11.33
N ARG A 692 18.52 3.75 -12.19
CA ARG A 692 17.99 3.94 -13.55
C ARG A 692 18.03 2.67 -14.38
N LYS A 693 19.08 1.86 -14.24
CA LYS A 693 19.16 0.55 -14.92
C LYS A 693 18.03 -0.38 -14.43
N ALA A 694 17.77 -0.41 -13.12
CA ALA A 694 16.68 -1.21 -12.55
C ALA A 694 15.30 -0.71 -12.99
N GLU A 695 15.08 0.60 -13.01
CA GLU A 695 13.87 1.24 -13.55
C GLU A 695 13.62 0.81 -15.00
N ALA A 696 14.59 1.04 -15.89
CA ALA A 696 14.49 0.66 -17.31
C ALA A 696 14.28 -0.84 -17.51
N TYR A 697 14.81 -1.67 -16.60
CA TYR A 697 14.61 -3.11 -16.64
C TYR A 697 13.17 -3.51 -16.33
N TYR A 698 12.37 -2.74 -15.59
CA TYR A 698 10.96 -3.07 -15.33
C TYR A 698 9.99 -2.31 -16.21
N ASP A 699 10.35 -1.08 -16.59
CA ASP A 699 9.47 -0.16 -17.29
C ASP A 699 8.83 -0.82 -18.51
N GLY A 700 7.53 -0.60 -18.72
CA GLY A 700 6.77 -1.07 -19.88
C GLY A 700 6.62 -2.60 -20.03
N TYR A 701 7.06 -3.42 -19.07
CA TYR A 701 6.67 -4.83 -19.03
C TYR A 701 5.22 -4.99 -18.57
N GLU A 702 4.56 -6.04 -19.04
CA GLU A 702 3.14 -6.22 -18.77
C GLU A 702 2.85 -6.95 -17.45
N ALA A 703 1.97 -6.35 -16.65
CA ALA A 703 1.29 -6.98 -15.52
C ALA A 703 0.27 -8.04 -16.02
N LEU A 704 -0.53 -7.62 -16.99
CA LEU A 704 -1.61 -8.33 -17.66
C LEU A 704 -1.61 -7.90 -19.13
N PRO A 705 -2.30 -8.63 -20.03
CA PRO A 705 -2.42 -8.21 -21.42
C PRO A 705 -2.88 -6.76 -21.54
N GLY A 706 -2.04 -5.86 -22.05
CA GLY A 706 -2.37 -4.45 -22.26
C GLY A 706 -2.21 -3.53 -21.05
N ILE A 707 -1.80 -4.05 -19.88
CA ILE A 707 -1.51 -3.29 -18.67
C ILE A 707 -0.01 -3.29 -18.42
N SER A 708 0.65 -2.17 -18.70
CA SER A 708 2.09 -2.00 -18.48
C SER A 708 2.40 -1.48 -17.09
N VAL A 709 3.56 -1.84 -16.55
CA VAL A 709 4.06 -1.31 -15.27
C VAL A 709 5.00 -0.13 -15.50
N SER A 710 4.99 0.82 -14.57
CA SER A 710 6.00 1.88 -14.50
C SER A 710 7.21 1.38 -13.72
N GLY A 711 8.38 1.40 -14.36
CA GLY A 711 9.63 1.03 -13.68
C GLY A 711 10.01 2.03 -12.60
N ALA A 712 9.61 3.29 -12.77
CA ALA A 712 9.91 4.38 -11.84
C ALA A 712 9.07 4.28 -10.57
N GLU A 713 7.76 4.00 -10.71
CA GLU A 713 6.85 3.86 -9.57
C GLU A 713 7.18 2.63 -8.71
N THR A 714 7.73 1.57 -9.33
CA THR A 714 8.02 0.30 -8.66
C THR A 714 9.47 0.12 -8.23
N LEU A 715 10.31 1.14 -8.42
CA LEU A 715 11.77 1.06 -8.30
C LEU A 715 12.25 0.55 -6.94
N SER A 716 11.77 1.16 -5.85
CA SER A 716 12.16 0.83 -4.46
C SER A 716 11.92 -0.65 -4.16
N GLU A 717 10.74 -1.15 -4.51
CA GLU A 717 10.33 -2.54 -4.32
C GLU A 717 11.11 -3.51 -5.21
N ASN A 718 11.37 -3.14 -6.47
CA ASN A 718 12.15 -3.96 -7.40
C ASN A 718 13.60 -4.12 -6.93
N ILE A 719 14.22 -3.06 -6.43
CA ILE A 719 15.57 -3.10 -5.83
C ILE A 719 15.56 -4.01 -4.61
N ALA A 720 14.54 -3.89 -3.76
CA ALA A 720 14.40 -4.68 -2.54
C ALA A 720 14.23 -6.19 -2.83
N ASP A 721 13.41 -6.56 -3.81
CA ASP A 721 13.25 -7.96 -4.22
C ASP A 721 14.54 -8.58 -4.76
N ILE A 722 15.23 -7.86 -5.66
CA ILE A 722 16.49 -8.33 -6.24
C ILE A 722 17.55 -8.46 -5.15
N GLY A 723 17.67 -7.49 -4.24
CA GLY A 723 18.56 -7.58 -3.10
C GLY A 723 18.22 -8.74 -2.16
N GLY A 724 16.93 -8.96 -1.92
CA GLY A 724 16.40 -10.05 -1.10
C GLY A 724 16.83 -11.43 -1.62
N VAL A 725 16.55 -11.71 -2.90
CA VAL A 725 16.95 -12.98 -3.53
C VAL A 725 18.47 -13.11 -3.61
N ALA A 726 19.20 -12.03 -3.91
CA ALA A 726 20.66 -12.06 -4.00
C ALA A 726 21.32 -12.44 -2.65
N CYS A 727 20.80 -11.90 -1.55
CA CYS A 727 21.26 -12.20 -0.20
C CYS A 727 20.95 -13.65 0.18
N SER A 728 19.70 -14.10 -0.03
CA SER A 728 19.28 -15.46 0.30
C SER A 728 20.00 -16.53 -0.54
N LEU A 729 20.26 -16.28 -1.83
CA LEU A 729 21.06 -17.17 -2.66
C LEU A 729 22.50 -17.30 -2.17
N GLU A 730 23.08 -16.23 -1.60
CA GLU A 730 24.41 -16.33 -1.00
C GLU A 730 24.41 -17.17 0.28
N VAL A 731 23.35 -17.11 1.11
CA VAL A 731 23.18 -18.05 2.23
C VAL A 731 23.11 -19.48 1.70
N LEU A 732 22.26 -19.72 0.70
CA LEU A 732 22.06 -21.04 0.09
C LEU A 732 23.37 -21.60 -0.48
N SER A 733 24.15 -20.78 -1.19
CA SER A 733 25.42 -21.19 -1.83
C SER A 733 26.49 -21.70 -0.85
N LYS A 734 26.38 -21.35 0.44
CA LYS A 734 27.32 -21.77 1.50
C LYS A 734 26.96 -23.14 2.10
N MET A 735 25.82 -23.73 1.72
CA MET A 735 25.41 -25.06 2.18
C MET A 735 26.18 -26.18 1.46
N GLU A 736 26.34 -27.34 2.10
CA GLU A 736 27.11 -28.46 1.54
C GLU A 736 26.44 -29.08 0.30
N ASN A 737 25.10 -29.09 0.26
CA ASN A 737 24.29 -29.60 -0.86
C ASN A 737 23.01 -28.76 -1.02
N PRO A 738 23.11 -27.53 -1.57
CA PRO A 738 21.95 -26.65 -1.67
C PRO A 738 20.89 -27.20 -2.63
N ASP A 739 19.62 -27.20 -2.19
CA ASP A 739 18.47 -27.43 -3.06
C ASP A 739 17.93 -26.11 -3.64
N TYR A 740 18.45 -25.74 -4.81
CA TYR A 740 18.00 -24.53 -5.51
C TYR A 740 16.57 -24.65 -6.07
N ASP A 741 16.08 -25.85 -6.41
CA ASP A 741 14.72 -26.03 -6.93
C ASP A 741 13.70 -25.76 -5.81
N ALA A 742 13.95 -26.29 -4.61
CA ALA A 742 13.14 -26.02 -3.42
C ALA A 742 13.06 -24.52 -3.10
N PHE A 743 14.21 -23.82 -3.11
CA PHE A 743 14.27 -22.37 -2.89
C PHE A 743 13.45 -21.59 -3.93
N PHE A 744 13.69 -21.83 -5.23
CA PHE A 744 13.02 -21.07 -6.29
C PHE A 744 11.51 -21.34 -6.33
N ARG A 745 11.08 -22.61 -6.15
CA ARG A 745 9.65 -22.94 -6.11
C ARG A 745 8.95 -22.30 -4.92
N SER A 746 9.60 -22.27 -3.75
CA SER A 746 9.04 -21.60 -2.57
C SER A 746 8.91 -20.09 -2.80
N TYR A 747 9.91 -19.46 -3.41
CA TYR A 747 9.85 -18.05 -3.80
C TYR A 747 8.70 -17.74 -4.77
N ALA A 748 8.48 -18.59 -5.79
CA ALA A 748 7.33 -18.42 -6.69
C ALA A 748 5.99 -18.66 -5.98
N GLY A 749 5.94 -19.63 -5.05
CA GLY A 749 4.75 -20.02 -4.30
C GLY A 749 4.22 -18.92 -3.38
N GLN A 750 5.10 -18.20 -2.66
CA GLN A 750 4.66 -17.11 -1.79
C GLN A 750 3.98 -15.97 -2.56
N TRP A 751 4.37 -15.76 -3.82
CA TRP A 751 3.83 -14.73 -4.69
C TRP A 751 2.51 -15.13 -5.37
N ALA A 752 2.04 -16.36 -5.22
CA ALA A 752 0.83 -16.82 -5.90
C ALA A 752 -0.38 -15.92 -5.56
N ARG A 753 -0.93 -15.22 -6.57
CA ARG A 753 -2.13 -14.40 -6.44
C ARG A 753 -3.07 -14.65 -7.61
N LEU A 754 -4.30 -15.00 -7.27
CA LEU A 754 -5.45 -15.12 -8.16
C LEU A 754 -6.37 -13.91 -7.96
N GLY A 755 -6.83 -13.32 -9.07
CA GLY A 755 -7.75 -12.19 -9.09
C GLY A 755 -8.44 -12.09 -10.46
N SER A 756 -9.47 -11.25 -10.57
CA SER A 756 -10.02 -10.89 -11.87
C SER A 756 -9.06 -9.97 -12.63
N TYR A 757 -9.19 -9.88 -13.95
CA TYR A 757 -8.42 -8.92 -14.74
C TYR A 757 -8.57 -7.49 -14.21
N ASP A 758 -9.79 -7.06 -13.91
CA ASP A 758 -10.07 -5.70 -13.45
C ASP A 758 -9.42 -5.42 -12.09
N ASP A 759 -9.54 -6.34 -11.13
CA ASP A 759 -8.93 -6.17 -9.79
C ASP A 759 -7.40 -6.13 -9.87
N LEU A 760 -6.81 -6.98 -10.72
CA LEU A 760 -5.36 -7.03 -10.91
C LEU A 760 -4.85 -5.81 -11.69
N ALA A 761 -5.62 -5.25 -12.61
CA ALA A 761 -5.30 -4.01 -13.32
C ALA A 761 -5.41 -2.77 -12.40
N GLU A 762 -6.44 -2.71 -11.55
CA GLU A 762 -6.58 -1.69 -10.51
C GLU A 762 -5.38 -1.73 -9.54
N MET A 763 -4.96 -2.92 -9.11
CA MET A 763 -3.77 -3.08 -8.28
C MET A 763 -2.49 -2.63 -9.01
N ALA A 764 -2.29 -3.05 -10.27
CA ALA A 764 -1.08 -2.70 -11.03
C ALA A 764 -0.92 -1.19 -11.30
N SER A 765 -2.00 -0.41 -11.22
CA SER A 765 -2.00 1.05 -11.45
C SER A 765 -1.96 1.88 -10.16
N SER A 766 -2.17 1.27 -9.00
CA SER A 766 -2.24 1.97 -7.71
C SER A 766 -1.21 1.52 -6.67
N ASP A 767 -0.57 0.37 -6.90
CA ASP A 767 0.41 -0.21 -6.00
C ASP A 767 1.85 0.17 -6.43
N PHE A 768 2.69 0.52 -5.45
CA PHE A 768 4.12 0.75 -5.66
C PHE A 768 4.91 -0.55 -5.83
N HIS A 769 4.29 -1.71 -5.59
CA HIS A 769 4.90 -3.00 -5.90
C HIS A 769 4.65 -3.38 -7.35
N ALA A 770 5.67 -3.92 -8.01
CA ALA A 770 5.45 -4.60 -9.27
C ALA A 770 4.44 -5.77 -9.06
N PRO A 771 3.65 -6.13 -10.07
CA PRO A 771 2.77 -7.29 -10.03
C PRO A 771 3.53 -8.57 -9.67
N ASN A 772 2.91 -9.45 -8.89
CA ASN A 772 3.53 -10.66 -8.36
C ASN A 772 4.24 -11.55 -9.41
N ARG A 773 3.71 -11.61 -10.64
CA ARG A 773 4.36 -12.31 -11.75
C ARG A 773 5.73 -11.72 -12.08
N LEU A 774 5.87 -10.39 -12.09
CA LEU A 774 7.12 -9.70 -12.38
C LEU A 774 8.07 -9.74 -11.17
N ARG A 775 7.55 -9.61 -9.94
CA ARG A 775 8.32 -9.83 -8.69
C ARG A 775 8.89 -11.24 -8.61
N CYS A 776 8.21 -12.23 -9.20
CA CYS A 776 8.76 -13.56 -9.36
C CYS A 776 9.74 -13.61 -10.54
N ASN A 777 9.23 -13.46 -11.77
CA ASN A 777 9.97 -13.84 -12.97
C ASN A 777 11.13 -12.90 -13.28
N ARG A 778 10.93 -11.58 -13.22
CA ARG A 778 11.98 -10.61 -13.55
C ARG A 778 13.09 -10.63 -12.52
N VAL A 779 12.77 -10.88 -11.25
CA VAL A 779 13.77 -11.02 -10.17
C VAL A 779 14.62 -12.26 -10.40
N LEU A 780 14.00 -13.44 -10.54
CA LEU A 780 14.74 -14.70 -10.72
C LEU A 780 15.61 -14.71 -11.99
N ALA A 781 15.17 -14.02 -13.06
CA ALA A 781 15.94 -13.89 -14.29
C ALA A 781 17.27 -13.12 -14.15
N ASN A 782 17.51 -12.44 -13.01
CA ASN A 782 18.79 -11.79 -12.73
C ASN A 782 19.90 -12.75 -12.25
N PHE A 783 19.57 -14.00 -11.93
CA PHE A 783 20.50 -14.91 -11.23
C PHE A 783 20.95 -16.08 -12.11
N GLN A 784 22.25 -16.35 -12.12
CA GLN A 784 22.80 -17.45 -12.92
C GLN A 784 22.40 -18.81 -12.34
N GLU A 785 22.27 -18.89 -11.02
CA GLU A 785 21.82 -20.06 -10.27
C GLU A 785 20.43 -20.52 -10.76
N PHE A 786 19.53 -19.58 -11.05
CA PHE A 786 18.22 -19.88 -11.62
C PHE A 786 18.33 -20.42 -13.05
N MET A 787 19.12 -19.75 -13.89
CA MET A 787 19.36 -20.16 -15.28
C MET A 787 19.94 -21.57 -15.37
N ASP A 788 20.89 -21.89 -14.49
CA ASP A 788 21.55 -23.20 -14.43
C ASP A 788 20.59 -24.29 -13.96
N THR A 789 19.79 -24.00 -12.91
CA THR A 789 18.81 -24.93 -12.32
C THR A 789 17.74 -25.36 -13.32
N TYR A 790 17.21 -24.43 -14.11
CA TYR A 790 16.13 -24.69 -15.07
C TYR A 790 16.60 -24.75 -16.52
N HIS A 791 17.92 -24.75 -16.75
CA HIS A 791 18.56 -24.82 -18.07
C HIS A 791 18.04 -23.77 -19.06
N VAL A 792 17.81 -22.55 -18.57
CA VAL A 792 17.30 -21.42 -19.34
C VAL A 792 18.35 -20.95 -20.36
N LYS A 793 17.94 -20.74 -21.61
CA LYS A 793 18.80 -20.39 -22.75
C LYS A 793 18.24 -19.21 -23.55
N PRO A 794 19.05 -18.56 -24.40
CA PRO A 794 18.54 -17.55 -25.32
C PRO A 794 17.32 -18.06 -26.11
N GLY A 795 16.23 -17.27 -26.11
CA GLY A 795 14.93 -17.63 -26.69
C GLY A 795 13.96 -18.32 -25.72
N ASP A 796 14.35 -18.53 -24.47
CA ASP A 796 13.44 -18.86 -23.37
C ASP A 796 12.88 -17.59 -22.73
N GLY A 797 11.60 -17.61 -22.33
CA GLY A 797 10.93 -16.42 -21.79
C GLY A 797 11.51 -15.87 -20.49
N MET A 798 12.24 -16.69 -19.74
CA MET A 798 12.94 -16.30 -18.51
C MET A 798 14.40 -15.88 -18.76
N TYR A 799 14.88 -15.90 -20.01
CA TYR A 799 16.27 -15.57 -20.32
C TYR A 799 16.51 -14.06 -20.31
N VAL A 800 17.54 -13.63 -19.57
CA VAL A 800 18.07 -12.27 -19.61
C VAL A 800 19.59 -12.36 -19.80
N ALA A 801 20.12 -11.56 -20.73
CA ALA A 801 21.55 -11.56 -21.04
C ALA A 801 22.38 -11.11 -19.82
N PRO A 802 23.56 -11.70 -19.56
CA PRO A 802 24.36 -11.37 -18.38
C PRO A 802 24.62 -9.88 -18.14
N GLU A 803 24.77 -9.10 -19.22
CA GLU A 803 24.99 -7.65 -19.24
C GLU A 803 23.74 -6.82 -18.91
N GLU A 804 22.54 -7.36 -19.17
CA GLU A 804 21.24 -6.69 -18.91
C GLU A 804 20.78 -6.90 -17.47
N ARG A 805 21.26 -7.95 -16.80
CA ARG A 805 20.92 -8.25 -15.41
C ARG A 805 21.29 -7.10 -14.47
N ILE A 806 20.44 -6.89 -13.47
CA ILE A 806 20.56 -5.88 -12.42
C ILE A 806 21.38 -6.43 -11.27
N LYS A 807 22.38 -5.66 -10.83
CA LYS A 807 23.28 -5.98 -9.72
C LYS A 807 23.57 -4.72 -8.94
N ILE A 808 23.14 -4.66 -7.68
CA ILE A 808 23.30 -3.49 -6.81
C ILE A 808 24.05 -3.88 -5.54
N TRP A 809 23.40 -4.63 -4.65
CA TRP A 809 23.88 -4.97 -3.31
C TRP A 809 24.66 -6.28 -3.23
#